data_AF-A0AAR2L7Q6-F1
#
_entry.id   AF-A0AAR2L7Q6-F1
#
_cell.length_a   1.000
_cell.length_b   1.000
_cell.length_c   1.000
_cell.angle_alpha   90.00
_cell.angle_beta   90.00
_cell.angle_gamma   90.00
#
_symmetry.space_group_name_H-M   'P 1'
#
loop_
_entity.id
_entity.type
_entity.pdbx_description
1 polymer ?
#
loop_
_entity_poly.entity_id
_entity_poly.type
_entity_poly.pdbx_seq_one_letter_code
_entity_poly.pdbx_strand_id
1 'polypeptide(L)'
;MGNRGMEELIPLVNKLQDAFSAIGQNANLDLPQIAVVGGQSAGKSSVLENFVGKDFLPRGSGIVTRRPLVLQLINCPTEYAEFLHCKGKKFTDFDEVRQEIEAETDRITGQNKGISPVPINLRVYSPNVLNLTLVDLPGMTKVPVGDQPADIESQIRDMIMQFVTKENCLLLAVSPANSDLANSDALKIAKEVDPQGLRTIGVITKLDLMDEGTDAREILENKLLPLRRGYIGVVNRSQKDIDGKKDITAAIAAERKFFLTHPSYRHLAERMGTPYLQKALNQQLTNHIRDTLPGLRNKLQSQLLSIEKEVEEYKNFRPDDPSRKTKALLQMVQQFAVDFEKRIEGSGDQIDTYELSGGARINRIFHERFPFELVKMEFDEKELRKEISYAIKNIHGIRTGLFTPDMAFETIVKRQIAKIKEPCQKCVDLVISELVNTVRQCTKKVKLDILSYPMLREEMERIVTQHIRDRESRTKTQVMLLIDIELAYMNTNHEDFIGFVIRKGWLTINNIGIMKGGAKEYWFVLTAETLSWYKDDEEKEKKYMLPVDNLKLRDIEKSFMSSKHIFALFNTEQRNVYKDYRQLELACETQDEVDSWKASFLRAGVYPEQSFMHSMDPQLERQVETIRNLVDSYMAIVNKTVRDLMPKTIMHLMINNTKEFIHADLLAQLYSCGDQNTLMEESAEQAQHRDEMLRMYHALKEALNIIGDISTTTVSTALPPPVDDSWLDSVSLILFRSPMSSPTPQRRAPPGPPRPGGRTAPGPPAAGAPPVPSRPGASPDPFSGPPPQVPSRPNRAPPGVPR
;
A
#
# COMPACT_ATOMS: atom_id res chain seq x y z
N MET A 1 21.25 58.28 1.75
CA MET A 1 21.65 57.24 2.73
C MET A 1 20.41 56.36 2.96
N GLY A 2 20.40 55.10 2.51
CA GLY A 2 19.20 54.26 2.59
C GLY A 2 19.27 52.87 1.94
N ASN A 3 20.26 52.60 1.07
CA ASN A 3 20.31 51.34 0.28
C ASN A 3 21.43 50.37 0.67
N ARG A 4 22.29 50.68 1.66
CA ARG A 4 23.43 49.80 2.03
C ARG A 4 23.01 48.39 2.46
N GLY A 5 21.93 48.27 3.25
CA GLY A 5 21.39 46.95 3.63
C GLY A 5 20.69 46.20 2.49
N MET A 6 20.40 46.86 1.37
CA MET A 6 19.77 46.23 0.19
C MET A 6 20.80 45.63 -0.78
N GLU A 7 22.02 46.17 -0.84
CA GLU A 7 23.13 45.64 -1.65
C GLU A 7 23.64 44.27 -1.12
N GLU A 8 23.41 43.98 0.15
CA GLU A 8 23.81 42.74 0.84
C GLU A 8 22.83 41.56 0.65
N LEU A 9 21.59 41.80 0.22
CA LEU A 9 20.56 40.75 0.08
C LEU A 9 20.88 39.75 -1.04
N ILE A 10 21.48 40.23 -2.14
CA ILE A 10 21.74 39.40 -3.32
C ILE A 10 22.93 38.45 -3.11
N PRO A 11 24.09 38.90 -2.57
CA PRO A 11 25.15 38.00 -2.13
C PRO A 11 24.68 36.92 -1.14
N LEU A 12 23.67 37.23 -0.34
CA LEU A 12 23.13 36.34 0.67
C LEU A 12 22.17 35.29 0.11
N VAL A 13 21.32 35.66 -0.86
CA VAL A 13 20.56 34.69 -1.67
C VAL A 13 21.51 33.77 -2.43
N ASN A 14 22.65 34.28 -2.91
CA ASN A 14 23.67 33.45 -3.54
C ASN A 14 24.33 32.47 -2.54
N LYS A 15 24.60 32.90 -1.29
CA LYS A 15 25.04 31.99 -0.23
C LYS A 15 24.01 30.90 0.07
N LEU A 16 22.72 31.23 0.07
CA LEU A 16 21.64 30.23 0.20
C LEU A 16 21.66 29.26 -0.99
N GLN A 17 21.74 29.76 -2.23
CA GLN A 17 21.84 28.92 -3.44
C GLN A 17 23.03 27.95 -3.35
N ASP A 18 24.17 28.42 -2.86
CA ASP A 18 25.39 27.62 -2.71
C ASP A 18 25.28 26.55 -1.63
N ALA A 19 24.75 26.92 -0.45
CA ALA A 19 24.53 26.00 0.65
C ALA A 19 23.65 24.83 0.20
N PHE A 20 22.59 25.09 -0.58
CA PHE A 20 21.70 24.05 -1.08
C PHE A 20 22.27 23.26 -2.27
N SER A 21 23.01 23.91 -3.17
CA SER A 21 23.67 23.24 -4.30
C SER A 21 24.77 22.27 -3.84
N ALA A 22 25.42 22.53 -2.70
CA ALA A 22 26.47 21.68 -2.14
C ALA A 22 25.94 20.33 -1.59
N ILE A 23 24.65 20.22 -1.29
CA ILE A 23 24.03 19.01 -0.69
C ILE A 23 23.63 18.00 -1.77
N GLY A 24 23.77 18.34 -3.06
CA GLY A 24 23.41 17.46 -4.18
C GLY A 24 21.91 17.21 -4.34
N GLN A 25 21.08 17.80 -3.48
CA GLN A 25 19.65 17.84 -3.68
C GLN A 25 19.29 19.09 -4.49
N ASN A 26 18.59 18.88 -5.60
CA ASN A 26 17.68 19.89 -6.15
C ASN A 26 16.54 20.09 -5.14
N ALA A 27 16.83 20.57 -3.94
CA ALA A 27 15.82 21.12 -3.07
C ALA A 27 15.14 22.18 -3.93
N ASN A 28 13.87 21.94 -4.29
CA ASN A 28 12.99 22.87 -5.00
C ASN A 28 12.73 24.08 -4.07
N LEU A 29 13.81 24.81 -3.82
CA LEU A 29 13.83 26.06 -3.11
C LEU A 29 13.62 27.08 -4.19
N ASP A 30 12.40 27.59 -4.19
CA ASP A 30 11.94 28.62 -5.11
C ASP A 30 12.61 29.93 -4.70
N LEU A 31 13.93 30.01 -4.90
CA LEU A 31 14.71 31.18 -4.60
C LEU A 31 14.36 32.28 -5.59
N PRO A 32 14.28 33.54 -5.15
CA PRO A 32 13.96 34.66 -6.02
C PRO A 32 14.99 34.80 -7.14
N GLN A 33 14.53 34.76 -8.39
CA GLN A 33 15.38 34.84 -9.58
C GLN A 33 14.67 35.60 -10.70
N ILE A 34 15.43 36.10 -11.68
CA ILE A 34 14.89 36.74 -12.87
C ILE A 34 15.09 35.78 -14.06
N ALA A 35 14.00 35.28 -14.65
CA ALA A 35 14.03 34.49 -15.86
C ALA A 35 13.83 35.38 -17.09
N VAL A 36 14.76 35.31 -18.05
CA VAL A 36 14.68 36.05 -19.30
C VAL A 36 13.95 35.21 -20.34
N VAL A 37 12.78 35.69 -20.79
CA VAL A 37 11.91 34.98 -21.73
C VAL A 37 11.71 35.82 -22.97
N GLY A 38 11.77 35.20 -24.14
CA GLY A 38 11.48 35.86 -25.40
C GLY A 38 11.80 35.00 -26.61
N GLY A 39 11.23 35.38 -27.76
CA GLY A 39 11.44 34.68 -29.02
C GLY A 39 12.92 34.64 -29.44
N GLN A 40 13.22 33.78 -30.40
CA GLN A 40 14.53 33.80 -31.07
C GLN A 40 14.80 35.20 -31.64
N SER A 41 16.04 35.68 -31.51
CA SER A 41 16.47 36.99 -32.03
C SER A 41 15.76 38.22 -31.45
N ALA A 42 14.99 38.08 -30.35
CA ALA A 42 14.40 39.20 -29.62
C ALA A 42 15.44 40.10 -28.90
N GLY A 43 16.71 39.68 -28.85
CA GLY A 43 17.80 40.44 -28.22
C GLY A 43 18.06 40.10 -26.75
N LYS A 44 17.62 38.93 -26.28
CA LYS A 44 17.88 38.44 -24.89
C LYS A 44 19.36 38.47 -24.51
N SER A 45 20.18 37.79 -25.29
CA SER A 45 21.64 37.71 -25.06
C SER A 45 22.28 39.11 -25.09
N SER A 46 21.84 39.99 -25.98
CA SER A 46 22.33 41.37 -26.05
C SER A 46 21.98 42.21 -24.82
N VAL A 47 20.78 42.01 -24.24
CA VAL A 47 20.40 42.65 -22.98
C VAL A 47 21.32 42.17 -21.84
N LEU A 48 21.60 40.87 -21.77
CA LEU A 48 22.49 40.29 -20.75
C LEU A 48 23.95 40.73 -20.92
N GLU A 49 24.45 40.77 -22.15
CA GLU A 49 25.81 41.27 -22.45
C GLU A 49 25.96 42.75 -22.15
N ASN A 50 24.92 43.56 -22.38
CA ASN A 50 24.93 44.96 -21.97
C ASN A 50 24.95 45.13 -20.45
N PHE A 51 24.47 44.14 -19.68
CA PHE A 51 24.59 44.15 -18.22
C PHE A 51 26.02 43.91 -17.74
N VAL A 52 26.74 43.01 -18.40
CA VAL A 52 28.14 42.70 -18.07
C VAL A 52 29.11 43.70 -18.71
N GLY A 53 28.72 44.29 -19.83
CA GLY A 53 29.56 45.16 -20.65
C GLY A 53 30.62 44.41 -21.48
N LYS A 54 30.46 43.09 -21.63
CA LYS A 54 31.35 42.22 -22.41
C LYS A 54 30.53 41.29 -23.29
N ASP A 55 31.10 40.90 -24.42
CA ASP A 55 30.55 39.85 -25.27
C ASP A 55 31.05 38.50 -24.74
N PHE A 56 30.17 37.65 -24.21
CA PHE A 56 30.54 36.34 -23.66
C PHE A 56 29.50 35.26 -23.92
N LEU A 57 28.33 35.64 -24.45
CA LEU A 57 27.32 34.67 -24.84
C LEU A 57 27.60 34.19 -26.26
N PRO A 58 27.30 32.92 -26.57
CA PRO A 58 27.40 32.40 -27.94
C PRO A 58 26.58 33.25 -28.92
N ARG A 59 26.98 33.30 -30.19
CA ARG A 59 26.24 33.99 -31.26
C ARG A 59 26.20 33.10 -32.50
N GLY A 60 25.03 32.96 -33.13
CA GLY A 60 24.88 32.13 -34.33
C GLY A 60 23.47 32.13 -34.91
N SER A 61 23.29 31.49 -36.06
CA SER A 61 21.98 31.24 -36.67
C SER A 61 21.34 29.98 -36.05
N GLY A 62 20.05 30.07 -35.67
CA GLY A 62 19.34 29.00 -34.96
C GLY A 62 19.21 29.26 -33.45
N ILE A 63 18.91 28.21 -32.67
CA ILE A 63 18.84 28.29 -31.21
C ILE A 63 20.25 28.39 -30.65
N VAL A 64 20.60 29.58 -30.18
CA VAL A 64 21.93 29.89 -29.64
C VAL A 64 22.06 29.38 -28.21
N THR A 65 21.12 29.75 -27.33
CA THR A 65 21.02 29.24 -25.95
C THR A 65 20.27 27.90 -25.97
N ARG A 66 21.00 26.77 -25.90
CA ARG A 66 20.44 25.39 -25.90
C ARG A 66 20.27 24.77 -24.51
N ARG A 67 20.87 25.38 -23.49
CA ARG A 67 20.75 25.03 -22.07
C ARG A 67 20.44 26.31 -21.28
N PRO A 68 19.64 26.26 -20.21
CA PRO A 68 19.48 27.40 -19.32
C PRO A 68 20.84 27.88 -18.78
N LEU A 69 21.11 29.18 -18.81
CA LEU A 69 22.32 29.75 -18.23
C LEU A 69 21.95 30.58 -16.99
N VAL A 70 22.36 30.11 -15.83
CA VAL A 70 22.22 30.83 -14.56
C VAL A 70 23.45 31.72 -14.41
N LEU A 71 23.25 33.00 -14.68
CA LEU A 71 24.27 34.05 -14.64
C LEU A 71 24.17 34.82 -13.31
N GLN A 72 25.20 34.67 -12.47
CA GLN A 72 25.36 35.40 -11.23
C GLN A 72 26.37 36.53 -11.43
N LEU A 73 25.88 37.76 -11.49
CA LEU A 73 26.69 38.97 -11.52
C LEU A 73 27.04 39.37 -10.08
N ILE A 74 28.32 39.59 -9.81
CA ILE A 74 28.84 39.93 -8.49
C ILE A 74 29.70 41.18 -8.63
N ASN A 75 29.34 42.25 -7.92
CA ASN A 75 30.16 43.45 -7.86
C ASN A 75 31.45 43.16 -7.09
N CYS A 76 32.59 43.27 -7.77
CA CYS A 76 33.89 42.99 -7.20
C CYS A 76 34.95 43.93 -7.81
N PRO A 77 35.96 44.40 -7.06
CA PRO A 77 37.03 45.22 -7.61
C PRO A 77 37.84 44.54 -8.73
N THR A 78 37.84 43.20 -8.79
CA THR A 78 38.57 42.41 -9.77
C THR A 78 37.62 41.80 -10.79
N GLU A 79 37.92 41.94 -12.08
CA GLU A 79 37.11 41.40 -13.16
C GLU A 79 37.57 39.99 -13.57
N TYR A 80 36.72 38.99 -13.39
CA TYR A 80 36.93 37.60 -13.83
C TYR A 80 35.62 36.81 -13.83
N ALA A 81 35.61 35.64 -14.45
CA ALA A 81 34.49 34.70 -14.42
C ALA A 81 34.91 33.32 -13.88
N GLU A 82 33.95 32.59 -13.32
CA GLU A 82 34.15 31.23 -12.80
C GLU A 82 32.90 30.37 -13.06
N PHE A 83 33.10 29.14 -13.52
CA PHE A 83 32.03 28.17 -13.72
C PHE A 83 31.93 27.18 -12.56
N LEU A 84 30.72 26.73 -12.25
CA LEU A 84 30.51 25.73 -11.20
C LEU A 84 31.14 24.37 -11.55
N HIS A 85 31.21 24.00 -12.83
CA HIS A 85 31.83 22.76 -13.29
C HIS A 85 33.37 22.86 -13.45
N CYS A 86 33.94 24.06 -13.34
CA CYS A 86 35.39 24.32 -13.37
C CYS A 86 35.86 25.09 -12.13
N LYS A 87 35.46 24.62 -10.93
CA LYS A 87 35.80 25.28 -9.66
C LYS A 87 37.31 25.52 -9.54
N GLY A 88 37.69 26.75 -9.17
CA GLY A 88 39.08 27.17 -8.99
C GLY A 88 39.78 27.70 -10.26
N LYS A 89 39.20 27.53 -11.46
CA LYS A 89 39.71 28.17 -12.68
C LYS A 89 39.05 29.54 -12.86
N LYS A 90 39.86 30.60 -12.82
CA LYS A 90 39.41 31.98 -13.09
C LYS A 90 39.64 32.32 -14.55
N PHE A 91 38.57 32.68 -15.25
CA PHE A 91 38.61 33.13 -16.63
C PHE A 91 38.71 34.66 -16.66
N THR A 92 39.77 35.19 -17.27
CA THR A 92 39.96 36.63 -17.45
C THR A 92 39.64 37.09 -18.87
N ASP A 93 39.65 36.17 -19.83
CA ASP A 93 39.22 36.41 -21.20
C ASP A 93 37.77 35.92 -21.39
N PHE A 94 36.87 36.82 -21.79
CA PHE A 94 35.47 36.52 -22.00
C PHE A 94 35.21 35.80 -23.34
N ASP A 95 36.17 35.80 -24.27
CA ASP A 95 36.10 34.93 -25.44
C ASP A 95 36.32 33.45 -25.04
N GLU A 96 37.16 33.18 -24.04
CA GLU A 96 37.28 31.83 -23.46
C GLU A 96 36.02 31.42 -22.70
N VAL A 97 35.37 32.35 -21.99
CA VAL A 97 34.08 32.10 -21.33
C VAL A 97 33.03 31.70 -22.36
N ARG A 98 32.98 32.38 -23.52
CA ARG A 98 32.06 32.04 -24.61
C ARG A 98 32.33 30.63 -25.15
N GLN A 99 33.58 30.32 -25.45
CA GLN A 99 33.99 29.00 -25.96
C GLN A 99 33.67 27.89 -24.95
N GLU A 100 33.86 28.15 -23.65
CA GLU A 100 33.53 27.21 -22.59
C GLU A 100 32.01 26.95 -22.49
N ILE A 101 31.18 27.98 -22.63
CA ILE A 101 29.71 27.81 -22.67
C ILE A 101 29.32 26.92 -23.85
N GLU A 102 29.91 27.14 -25.04
CA GLU A 102 29.64 26.33 -26.23
C GLU A 102 30.10 24.88 -26.03
N ALA A 103 31.32 24.68 -25.55
CA ALA A 103 31.90 23.36 -25.30
C ALA A 103 31.11 22.57 -24.26
N GLU A 104 30.75 23.18 -23.14
CA GLU A 104 29.96 22.54 -22.08
C GLU A 104 28.51 22.30 -22.52
N THR A 105 27.97 23.14 -23.39
CA THR A 105 26.67 22.88 -24.03
C THR A 105 26.73 21.64 -24.91
N ASP A 106 27.70 21.59 -25.84
CA ASP A 106 27.86 20.48 -26.78
C ASP A 106 28.21 19.16 -26.08
N ARG A 107 28.90 19.22 -24.93
CA ARG A 107 29.21 18.04 -24.11
C ARG A 107 27.96 17.30 -23.66
N ILE A 108 26.89 18.01 -23.34
CA ILE A 108 25.63 17.43 -22.83
C ILE A 108 24.61 17.23 -23.93
N THR A 109 24.45 18.18 -24.85
CA THR A 109 23.40 18.12 -25.88
C THR A 109 23.87 17.49 -27.20
N GLY A 110 25.16 17.25 -27.34
CA GLY A 110 25.78 16.85 -28.61
C GLY A 110 25.79 17.99 -29.64
N GLN A 111 26.37 17.71 -30.81
CA GLN A 111 26.47 18.70 -31.90
C GLN A 111 25.18 18.86 -32.73
N ASN A 112 24.17 17.99 -32.51
CA ASN A 112 22.93 17.92 -33.30
C ASN A 112 21.86 18.97 -32.88
N LYS A 113 22.27 20.13 -32.35
CA LYS A 113 21.38 21.24 -31.96
C LYS A 113 20.24 20.88 -30.96
N GLY A 114 20.41 19.80 -30.19
CA GLY A 114 19.48 19.42 -29.12
C GLY A 114 19.49 20.41 -27.95
N ILE A 115 18.46 20.37 -27.12
CA ILE A 115 18.33 21.18 -25.89
C ILE A 115 18.43 20.29 -24.64
N SER A 116 18.82 20.86 -23.50
CA SER A 116 18.79 20.16 -22.22
C SER A 116 18.34 21.09 -21.10
N PRO A 117 17.46 20.63 -20.18
CA PRO A 117 17.00 21.43 -19.06
C PRO A 117 18.06 21.63 -17.96
N VAL A 118 19.21 20.93 -18.04
CA VAL A 118 20.29 21.02 -17.05
C VAL A 118 21.03 22.36 -17.20
N PRO A 119 20.98 23.25 -16.19
CA PRO A 119 21.55 24.59 -16.32
C PRO A 119 23.08 24.60 -16.32
N ILE A 120 23.66 25.65 -16.87
CA ILE A 120 25.07 26.03 -16.70
C ILE A 120 25.13 27.17 -15.68
N ASN A 121 25.95 27.04 -14.64
CA ASN A 121 26.11 28.07 -13.61
C ASN A 121 27.40 28.86 -13.86
N LEU A 122 27.26 30.16 -14.12
CA LEU A 122 28.35 31.08 -14.42
C LEU A 122 28.32 32.27 -13.45
N ARG A 123 29.45 32.51 -12.77
CA ARG A 123 29.68 33.69 -11.94
C ARG A 123 30.56 34.68 -12.69
N VAL A 124 30.13 35.93 -12.75
CA VAL A 124 30.92 37.03 -13.31
C VAL A 124 31.14 38.07 -12.23
N TYR A 125 32.40 38.26 -11.87
CA TYR A 125 32.89 39.26 -10.94
C TYR A 125 33.33 40.47 -11.78
N SER A 126 32.81 41.67 -11.50
CA SER A 126 33.22 42.90 -12.18
C SER A 126 32.88 44.15 -11.34
N PRO A 127 33.65 45.24 -11.41
CA PRO A 127 33.32 46.47 -10.69
C PRO A 127 32.15 47.22 -11.35
N ASN A 128 31.81 46.87 -12.60
CA ASN A 128 30.84 47.58 -13.43
C ASN A 128 29.43 46.97 -13.38
N VAL A 129 29.23 45.89 -12.62
CA VAL A 129 27.95 45.18 -12.52
C VAL A 129 27.31 45.37 -11.15
N LEU A 130 25.99 45.31 -11.09
CA LEU A 130 25.27 45.16 -9.83
C LEU A 130 25.19 43.67 -9.47
N ASN A 131 25.09 43.37 -8.17
CA ASN A 131 24.77 42.02 -7.74
C ASN A 131 23.41 41.64 -8.32
N LEU A 132 23.33 40.64 -9.21
CA LEU A 132 22.11 40.23 -9.90
C LEU A 132 22.21 38.75 -10.30
N THR A 133 21.11 38.00 -10.17
CA THR A 133 21.03 36.62 -10.66
C THR A 133 19.97 36.52 -11.75
N LEU A 134 20.40 36.14 -12.94
CA LEU A 134 19.61 36.09 -14.16
C LEU A 134 19.65 34.68 -14.73
N VAL A 135 18.53 34.19 -15.22
CA VAL A 135 18.44 32.91 -15.92
C VAL A 135 18.12 33.18 -17.39
N ASP A 136 19.10 32.97 -18.28
CA ASP A 136 18.87 33.01 -19.73
C ASP A 136 18.23 31.70 -20.15
N LEU A 137 17.04 31.77 -20.75
CA LEU A 137 16.31 30.61 -21.24
C LEU A 137 16.38 30.55 -22.77
N PRO A 138 16.32 29.33 -23.35
CA PRO A 138 16.24 29.17 -24.81
C PRO A 138 15.15 30.04 -25.44
N GLY A 139 15.46 30.61 -26.61
CA GLY A 139 14.46 31.39 -27.36
C GLY A 139 13.43 30.51 -28.03
N MET A 140 12.16 30.89 -27.96
CA MET A 140 11.09 30.17 -28.66
C MET A 140 11.27 30.21 -30.18
N THR A 141 11.08 29.06 -30.81
CA THR A 141 11.12 28.85 -32.26
C THR A 141 9.87 28.09 -32.71
N LYS A 142 9.18 28.57 -33.74
CA LYS A 142 7.92 27.97 -34.24
C LYS A 142 8.12 26.89 -35.30
N VAL A 143 9.32 26.81 -35.88
CA VAL A 143 9.66 25.86 -36.94
C VAL A 143 11.00 25.21 -36.58
N PRO A 144 11.09 23.87 -36.55
CA PRO A 144 12.36 23.18 -36.32
C PRO A 144 13.32 23.48 -37.48
N VAL A 145 14.59 23.74 -37.17
CA VAL A 145 15.62 24.05 -38.17
C VAL A 145 16.80 23.09 -38.04
N GLY A 146 17.21 22.46 -39.14
CA GLY A 146 18.29 21.47 -39.16
C GLY A 146 17.85 20.14 -38.55
N ASP A 147 18.69 19.52 -37.71
CA ASP A 147 18.43 18.21 -37.08
C ASP A 147 17.56 18.30 -35.80
N GLN A 148 16.84 19.40 -35.60
CA GLN A 148 15.96 19.59 -34.45
C GLN A 148 14.73 18.69 -34.56
N PRO A 149 14.25 18.13 -33.43
CA PRO A 149 13.07 17.27 -33.44
C PRO A 149 11.81 18.09 -33.72
N ALA A 150 10.78 17.44 -34.27
CA ALA A 150 9.54 18.12 -34.69
C ALA A 150 8.78 18.79 -33.52
N ASP A 151 9.00 18.32 -32.30
CA ASP A 151 8.41 18.80 -31.05
C ASP A 151 9.30 19.80 -30.28
N ILE A 152 10.35 20.35 -30.91
CA ILE A 152 11.30 21.26 -30.26
C ILE A 152 10.64 22.48 -29.62
N GLU A 153 9.57 23.01 -30.23
CA GLU A 153 8.79 24.12 -29.67
C GLU A 153 8.17 23.74 -28.32
N SER A 154 7.57 22.54 -28.23
CA SER A 154 6.99 22.02 -26.99
C SER A 154 8.08 21.82 -25.94
N GLN A 155 9.21 21.23 -26.30
CA GLN A 155 10.31 20.99 -25.35
C GLN A 155 10.89 22.29 -24.78
N ILE A 156 11.06 23.33 -25.61
CA ILE A 156 11.51 24.65 -25.16
C ILE A 156 10.46 25.29 -24.25
N ARG A 157 9.19 25.20 -24.63
CA ARG A 157 8.08 25.73 -23.82
C ARG A 157 8.04 25.04 -22.46
N ASP A 158 8.08 23.72 -22.41
CA ASP A 158 8.06 22.93 -21.18
C ASP A 158 9.27 23.28 -20.30
N MET A 159 10.44 23.46 -20.90
CA MET A 159 11.63 23.93 -20.18
C MET A 159 11.44 25.33 -19.60
N ILE A 160 10.92 26.28 -20.36
CA ILE A 160 10.63 27.65 -19.86
C ILE A 160 9.63 27.57 -18.70
N MET A 161 8.55 26.79 -18.86
CA MET A 161 7.49 26.62 -17.86
C MET A 161 8.03 26.10 -16.53
N GLN A 162 9.05 25.23 -16.51
CA GLN A 162 9.70 24.77 -15.27
C GLN A 162 10.32 25.91 -14.43
N PHE A 163 10.73 27.01 -15.07
CA PHE A 163 11.28 28.18 -14.38
C PHE A 163 10.21 29.22 -14.08
N VAL A 164 9.33 29.54 -15.03
CA VAL A 164 8.43 30.69 -14.93
C VAL A 164 7.13 30.43 -14.15
N THR A 165 6.72 29.17 -13.97
CA THR A 165 5.56 28.81 -13.13
C THR A 165 5.83 29.03 -11.64
N LYS A 166 7.10 29.09 -11.22
CA LYS A 166 7.47 29.38 -9.83
C LYS A 166 7.04 30.80 -9.47
N GLU A 167 6.21 30.94 -8.43
CA GLU A 167 5.68 32.24 -7.97
C GLU A 167 6.78 33.23 -7.59
N ASN A 168 7.91 32.72 -7.08
CA ASN A 168 9.06 33.52 -6.69
C ASN A 168 9.97 33.91 -7.88
N CYS A 169 9.63 33.56 -9.12
CA CYS A 169 10.38 33.97 -10.30
C CYS A 169 9.83 35.28 -10.89
N LEU A 170 10.70 36.28 -11.05
CA LEU A 170 10.41 37.48 -11.86
C LEU A 170 10.61 37.14 -13.34
N LEU A 171 9.68 37.60 -14.20
CA LEU A 171 9.77 37.41 -15.64
C LEU A 171 10.31 38.68 -16.30
N LEU A 172 11.38 38.54 -17.07
CA LEU A 172 11.86 39.58 -17.97
C LEU A 172 11.40 39.24 -19.39
N ALA A 173 10.27 39.79 -19.80
CA ALA A 173 9.65 39.54 -21.10
C ALA A 173 10.26 40.44 -22.18
N VAL A 174 11.20 39.90 -22.96
CA VAL A 174 11.94 40.62 -24.00
C VAL A 174 11.22 40.50 -25.34
N SER A 175 10.79 41.63 -25.90
CA SER A 175 10.08 41.72 -27.19
C SER A 175 10.73 42.75 -28.10
N PRO A 176 10.91 42.48 -29.40
CA PRO A 176 11.46 43.47 -30.32
C PRO A 176 10.38 44.45 -30.80
N ALA A 177 10.74 45.73 -30.93
CA ALA A 177 9.83 46.82 -31.28
C ALA A 177 9.37 46.80 -32.74
N ASN A 178 10.17 46.20 -33.62
CA ASN A 178 9.86 46.06 -35.05
C ASN A 178 8.89 44.89 -35.35
N SER A 179 8.26 44.32 -34.32
CA SER A 179 7.22 43.29 -34.45
C SER A 179 6.01 43.68 -33.63
N ASP A 180 4.82 43.27 -34.07
CA ASP A 180 3.59 43.53 -33.32
C ASP A 180 3.63 42.85 -31.94
N LEU A 181 3.43 43.65 -30.89
CA LEU A 181 3.47 43.23 -29.51
C LEU A 181 2.40 42.17 -29.19
N ALA A 182 1.24 42.22 -29.86
CA ALA A 182 0.17 41.23 -29.68
C ALA A 182 0.62 39.81 -30.06
N ASN A 183 1.63 39.70 -30.92
CA ASN A 183 2.23 38.44 -31.35
C ASN A 183 3.45 38.02 -30.53
N SER A 184 3.86 38.80 -29.52
CA SER A 184 5.01 38.48 -28.68
C SER A 184 4.80 37.19 -27.91
N ASP A 185 5.62 36.18 -28.22
CA ASP A 185 5.61 34.91 -27.52
C ASP A 185 6.02 35.09 -26.03
N ALA A 186 6.87 36.08 -25.73
CA ALA A 186 7.29 36.41 -24.36
C ALA A 186 6.12 36.81 -23.46
N LEU A 187 5.26 37.69 -23.99
CA LEU A 187 4.09 38.22 -23.28
C LEU A 187 2.94 37.20 -23.21
N LYS A 188 2.83 36.30 -24.20
CA LYS A 188 1.88 35.17 -24.15
C LYS A 188 2.20 34.23 -23.00
N ILE A 189 3.47 33.81 -22.86
CA ILE A 189 3.91 33.00 -21.72
C ILE A 189 3.69 33.76 -20.41
N ALA A 190 4.08 35.04 -20.36
CA ALA A 190 3.90 35.84 -19.15
C ALA A 190 2.43 35.93 -18.72
N LYS A 191 1.50 36.15 -19.64
CA LYS A 191 0.06 36.18 -19.34
C LYS A 191 -0.51 34.83 -18.88
N GLU A 192 0.05 33.73 -19.36
CA GLU A 192 -0.39 32.39 -18.96
C GLU A 192 -0.03 32.08 -17.50
N VAL A 193 1.15 32.53 -17.04
CA VAL A 193 1.66 32.23 -15.69
C VAL A 193 1.55 33.41 -14.70
N ASP A 194 1.30 34.62 -15.19
CA ASP A 194 1.12 35.86 -14.44
C ASP A 194 0.03 36.74 -15.11
N PRO A 195 -1.25 36.33 -15.07
CA PRO A 195 -2.34 37.04 -15.78
C PRO A 195 -2.52 38.50 -15.35
N GLN A 196 -2.19 38.80 -14.09
CA GLN A 196 -2.28 40.15 -13.50
C GLN A 196 -1.00 40.98 -13.71
N GLY A 197 0.05 40.41 -14.34
CA GLY A 197 1.31 41.11 -14.63
C GLY A 197 2.05 41.61 -13.37
N LEU A 198 1.91 40.91 -12.24
CA LEU A 198 2.45 41.32 -10.94
C LEU A 198 3.97 41.16 -10.84
N ARG A 199 4.52 40.17 -11.56
CA ARG A 199 5.93 39.75 -11.50
C ARG A 199 6.60 39.79 -12.88
N THR A 200 5.93 40.37 -13.86
CA THR A 200 6.42 40.53 -15.24
C THR A 200 6.94 41.95 -15.48
N ILE A 201 8.14 42.05 -16.05
CA ILE A 201 8.81 43.28 -16.49
C ILE A 201 8.95 43.22 -18.01
N GLY A 202 8.38 44.19 -18.71
CA GLY A 202 8.48 44.26 -20.17
C GLY A 202 9.77 44.94 -20.61
N VAL A 203 10.51 44.33 -21.54
CA VAL A 203 11.68 44.95 -22.18
C VAL A 203 11.45 45.02 -23.68
N ILE A 204 11.53 46.23 -24.23
CA ILE A 204 11.33 46.49 -25.66
C ILE A 204 12.69 46.78 -26.29
N THR A 205 13.15 45.90 -27.18
CA THR A 205 14.45 46.03 -27.88
C THR A 205 14.25 46.52 -29.30
N LYS A 206 15.33 46.87 -30.01
CA LYS A 206 15.31 47.21 -31.46
C LYS A 206 14.40 48.41 -31.82
N LEU A 207 14.27 49.38 -30.92
CA LEU A 207 13.50 50.61 -31.15
C LEU A 207 14.07 51.47 -32.30
N ASP A 208 15.35 51.31 -32.61
CA ASP A 208 16.09 51.94 -33.69
C ASP A 208 15.81 51.33 -35.07
N LEU A 209 15.21 50.14 -35.12
CA LEU A 209 14.90 49.39 -36.35
C LEU A 209 13.40 49.41 -36.68
N MET A 210 12.64 50.33 -36.10
CA MET A 210 11.22 50.53 -36.43
C MET A 210 11.08 51.25 -37.77
N ASP A 211 10.00 50.98 -38.49
CA ASP A 211 9.71 51.63 -39.77
C ASP A 211 9.49 53.13 -39.57
N GLU A 212 10.02 53.94 -40.50
CA GLU A 212 9.87 55.40 -40.43
C GLU A 212 8.38 55.79 -40.38
N GLY A 213 8.02 56.60 -39.38
CA GLY A 213 6.64 57.03 -39.13
C GLY A 213 5.88 56.16 -38.12
N THR A 214 6.47 55.08 -37.61
CA THR A 214 5.94 54.28 -36.50
C THR A 214 6.74 54.48 -35.22
N ASP A 215 6.10 54.31 -34.06
CA ASP A 215 6.79 54.30 -32.77
C ASP A 215 6.09 53.37 -31.75
N ALA A 216 6.87 52.87 -30.80
CA ALA A 216 6.39 52.08 -29.66
C ALA A 216 5.95 52.92 -28.44
N ARG A 217 5.54 54.19 -28.61
CA ARG A 217 5.27 55.10 -27.48
C ARG A 217 4.15 54.59 -26.57
N GLU A 218 3.05 54.11 -27.13
CA GLU A 218 1.91 53.61 -26.35
C GLU A 218 2.25 52.37 -25.51
N ILE A 219 3.20 51.57 -25.99
CA ILE A 219 3.74 50.41 -25.28
C ILE A 219 4.59 50.89 -24.10
N LEU A 220 5.54 51.79 -24.37
CA LEU A 220 6.45 52.32 -23.35
C LEU A 220 5.75 53.20 -22.30
N GLU A 221 4.63 53.83 -22.65
CA GLU A 221 3.74 54.54 -21.71
C GLU A 221 2.81 53.60 -20.94
N ASN A 222 2.92 52.28 -21.13
CA ASN A 222 2.15 51.24 -20.46
C ASN A 222 0.64 51.31 -20.74
N LYS A 223 0.23 51.81 -21.92
CA LYS A 223 -1.18 51.99 -22.30
C LYS A 223 -1.75 50.82 -23.10
N LEU A 224 -0.94 50.24 -23.99
CA LEU A 224 -1.41 49.17 -24.88
C LEU A 224 -1.60 47.85 -24.14
N LEU A 225 -0.59 47.37 -23.42
CA LEU A 225 -0.71 46.15 -22.62
C LEU A 225 -0.18 46.39 -21.22
N PRO A 226 -0.99 46.84 -20.25
CA PRO A 226 -0.49 47.27 -18.96
C PRO A 226 0.19 46.13 -18.19
N LEU A 227 1.42 46.37 -17.74
CA LEU A 227 2.13 45.55 -16.75
C LEU A 227 2.32 46.34 -15.47
N ARG A 228 2.22 45.69 -14.30
CA ARG A 228 2.39 46.37 -13.00
C ARG A 228 3.78 46.97 -12.83
N ARG A 229 4.79 46.35 -13.44
CA ARG A 229 6.19 46.82 -13.41
C ARG A 229 6.60 47.61 -14.67
N GLY A 230 5.66 47.84 -15.58
CA GLY A 230 5.84 48.65 -16.79
C GLY A 230 6.78 48.07 -17.85
N TYR A 231 7.11 48.91 -18.84
CA TYR A 231 8.02 48.60 -19.94
C TYR A 231 9.26 49.48 -19.91
N ILE A 232 10.39 48.90 -20.31
CA ILE A 232 11.66 49.59 -20.46
C ILE A 232 12.20 49.35 -21.86
N GLY A 233 12.43 50.42 -22.60
CA GLY A 233 13.02 50.41 -23.93
C GLY A 233 14.55 50.35 -23.85
N VAL A 234 15.17 49.52 -24.69
CA VAL A 234 16.62 49.35 -24.79
C VAL A 234 17.05 49.36 -26.26
N VAL A 235 18.16 50.04 -26.55
CA VAL A 235 18.79 50.03 -27.88
C VAL A 235 20.14 49.33 -27.77
N ASN A 236 20.24 48.19 -28.45
CA ASN A 236 21.42 47.34 -28.41
C ASN A 236 22.40 47.68 -29.54
N ARG A 237 23.64 47.18 -29.45
CA ARG A 237 24.59 47.19 -30.57
C ARG A 237 24.01 46.37 -31.74
N SER A 238 24.06 46.92 -32.95
CA SER A 238 23.72 46.19 -34.17
C SER A 238 24.76 45.12 -34.49
N GLN A 239 24.45 44.17 -35.38
CA GLN A 239 25.45 43.16 -35.80
C GLN A 239 26.70 43.82 -36.38
N LYS A 240 26.54 44.91 -37.14
CA LYS A 240 27.65 45.70 -37.67
C LYS A 240 28.49 46.36 -36.57
N ASP A 241 27.85 46.84 -35.51
CA ASP A 241 28.56 47.40 -34.35
C ASP A 241 29.36 46.31 -33.60
N ILE A 242 28.83 45.09 -33.52
CA ILE A 242 29.49 43.95 -32.88
C ILE A 242 30.69 43.48 -33.70
N ASP A 243 30.51 43.30 -35.01
CA ASP A 243 31.59 42.93 -35.95
C ASP A 243 32.69 44.01 -35.97
N GLY A 244 32.28 45.27 -35.83
CA GLY A 244 33.17 46.43 -35.69
C GLY A 244 33.75 46.63 -34.28
N LYS A 245 33.51 45.71 -33.34
CA LYS A 245 33.95 45.76 -31.93
C LYS A 245 33.68 47.11 -31.25
N LYS A 246 32.51 47.70 -31.50
CA LYS A 246 32.09 48.96 -30.86
C LYS A 246 32.09 48.80 -29.34
N ASP A 247 32.79 49.72 -28.69
CA ASP A 247 32.90 49.77 -27.24
C ASP A 247 31.54 49.94 -26.56
N ILE A 248 31.37 49.32 -25.40
CA ILE A 248 30.10 49.33 -24.66
C ILE A 248 29.77 50.73 -24.13
N THR A 249 30.76 51.53 -23.74
CA THR A 249 30.54 52.89 -23.24
C THR A 249 30.06 53.78 -24.38
N ALA A 250 30.61 53.59 -25.58
CA ALA A 250 30.12 54.22 -26.80
C ALA A 250 28.69 53.76 -27.16
N ALA A 251 28.34 52.50 -26.91
CA ALA A 251 26.98 51.97 -27.12
C ALA A 251 25.96 52.59 -26.15
N ILE A 252 26.28 52.68 -24.85
CA ILE A 252 25.42 53.32 -23.84
C ILE A 252 25.25 54.82 -24.13
N ALA A 253 26.32 55.50 -24.56
CA ALA A 253 26.23 56.90 -24.97
C ALA A 253 25.35 57.09 -26.22
N ALA A 254 25.44 56.17 -27.21
CA ALA A 254 24.59 56.18 -28.39
C ALA A 254 23.12 55.90 -28.05
N GLU A 255 22.85 54.95 -27.16
CA GLU A 255 21.51 54.66 -26.63
C GLU A 255 20.93 55.89 -25.92
N ARG A 256 21.70 56.54 -25.05
CA ARG A 256 21.26 57.76 -24.36
C ARG A 256 20.96 58.88 -25.34
N LYS A 257 21.81 59.05 -26.36
CA LYS A 257 21.59 60.03 -27.43
C LYS A 257 20.28 59.74 -28.18
N PHE A 258 20.05 58.49 -28.57
CA PHE A 258 18.82 58.07 -29.27
C PHE A 258 17.57 58.50 -28.50
N PHE A 259 17.45 58.14 -27.22
CA PHE A 259 16.27 58.48 -26.42
C PHE A 259 16.09 60.00 -26.21
N LEU A 260 17.18 60.77 -26.13
CA LEU A 260 17.11 62.22 -25.97
C LEU A 260 16.74 62.95 -27.27
N THR A 261 17.17 62.42 -28.42
CA THR A 261 16.94 63.04 -29.73
C THR A 261 15.63 62.59 -30.38
N HIS A 262 15.10 61.41 -30.04
CA HIS A 262 13.90 60.88 -30.66
C HIS A 262 12.63 61.63 -30.19
N PRO A 263 11.83 62.22 -31.09
CA PRO A 263 10.71 63.08 -30.73
C PRO A 263 9.65 62.38 -29.88
N SER A 264 9.35 61.10 -30.17
CA SER A 264 8.34 60.32 -29.43
C SER A 264 8.80 59.78 -28.08
N TYR A 265 10.11 59.77 -27.78
CA TYR A 265 10.66 59.16 -26.56
C TYR A 265 11.39 60.12 -25.63
N ARG A 266 11.61 61.37 -26.07
CA ARG A 266 12.38 62.37 -25.31
C ARG A 266 11.88 62.58 -23.88
N HIS A 267 10.56 62.58 -23.66
CA HIS A 267 9.96 62.72 -22.32
C HIS A 267 10.09 61.46 -21.46
N LEU A 268 10.42 60.31 -22.05
CA LEU A 268 10.62 59.04 -21.36
C LEU A 268 12.11 58.73 -21.12
N ALA A 269 13.03 59.50 -21.69
CA ALA A 269 14.46 59.19 -21.73
C ALA A 269 15.10 58.87 -20.37
N GLU A 270 14.61 59.44 -19.26
CA GLU A 270 15.10 59.14 -17.90
C GLU A 270 14.70 57.75 -17.38
N ARG A 271 13.65 57.14 -17.94
CA ARG A 271 13.11 55.82 -17.59
C ARG A 271 13.39 54.76 -18.66
N MET A 272 14.32 55.04 -19.57
CA MET A 272 14.68 54.18 -20.69
C MET A 272 16.19 53.92 -20.70
N GLY A 273 16.57 52.88 -21.44
CA GLY A 273 17.95 52.47 -21.66
C GLY A 273 18.46 51.43 -20.67
N THR A 274 19.58 50.81 -21.04
CA THR A 274 20.25 49.75 -20.29
C THR A 274 20.56 50.15 -18.84
N PRO A 275 21.10 51.36 -18.54
CA PRO A 275 21.42 51.72 -17.16
C PRO A 275 20.19 51.81 -16.25
N TYR A 276 19.06 52.31 -16.78
CA TYR A 276 17.81 52.34 -16.04
C TYR A 276 17.25 50.93 -15.83
N LEU A 277 17.32 50.06 -16.84
CA LEU A 277 16.91 48.67 -16.75
C LEU A 277 17.68 47.92 -15.65
N GLN A 278 19.00 48.04 -15.59
CA GLN A 278 19.83 47.42 -14.54
C GLN A 278 19.40 47.87 -13.14
N LYS A 279 19.23 49.18 -12.95
CA LYS A 279 18.79 49.77 -11.68
C LYS A 279 17.38 49.29 -11.29
N ALA A 280 16.46 49.27 -12.24
CA ALA A 280 15.10 48.79 -12.04
C ALA A 280 15.09 47.31 -11.66
N LEU A 281 15.81 46.45 -12.38
CA LEU A 281 15.88 45.01 -12.07
C LEU A 281 16.48 44.75 -10.69
N ASN A 282 17.54 45.46 -10.33
CA ASN A 282 18.14 45.32 -9.00
C ASN A 282 17.16 45.73 -7.89
N GLN A 283 16.45 46.85 -8.05
CA GLN A 283 15.43 47.29 -7.11
C GLN A 283 14.26 46.30 -7.01
N GLN A 284 13.75 45.81 -8.16
CA GLN A 284 12.63 44.87 -8.20
C GLN A 284 13.01 43.52 -7.60
N LEU A 285 14.21 43.01 -7.89
CA LEU A 285 14.73 41.77 -7.31
C LEU A 285 14.90 41.90 -5.80
N THR A 286 15.46 43.01 -5.33
CA THR A 286 15.65 43.28 -3.89
C THR A 286 14.31 43.30 -3.15
N ASN A 287 13.31 44.01 -3.68
CA ASN A 287 11.98 44.06 -3.09
C ASN A 287 11.31 42.68 -3.10
N HIS A 288 11.43 41.97 -4.22
CA HIS A 288 10.86 40.63 -4.38
C HIS A 288 11.52 39.61 -3.44
N ILE A 289 12.84 39.68 -3.25
CA ILE A 289 13.55 38.88 -2.24
C ILE A 289 12.98 39.15 -0.86
N ARG A 290 12.81 40.42 -0.48
CA ARG A 290 12.25 40.80 0.83
C ARG A 290 10.84 40.26 1.04
N ASP A 291 9.96 40.38 0.05
CA ASP A 291 8.56 39.97 0.16
C ASP A 291 8.40 38.45 0.26
N THR A 292 9.28 37.70 -0.40
CA THR A 292 9.25 36.22 -0.44
C THR A 292 10.01 35.56 0.71
N LEU A 293 10.95 36.26 1.34
CA LEU A 293 11.82 35.73 2.40
C LEU A 293 11.07 35.16 3.61
N PRO A 294 10.01 35.81 4.14
CA PRO A 294 9.25 35.27 5.27
C PRO A 294 8.57 33.93 4.93
N GLY A 295 8.04 33.81 3.70
CA GLY A 295 7.45 32.57 3.20
C GLY A 295 8.48 31.45 3.09
N LEU A 296 9.65 31.75 2.52
CA LEU A 296 10.77 30.81 2.44
C LEU A 296 11.23 30.36 3.83
N ARG A 297 11.38 31.29 4.78
CA ARG A 297 11.74 30.98 6.17
C ARG A 297 10.77 29.99 6.80
N ASN A 298 9.47 30.22 6.65
CA ASN A 298 8.45 29.34 7.22
C ASN A 298 8.48 27.94 6.57
N LYS A 299 8.72 27.86 5.25
CA LYS A 299 8.89 26.58 4.54
C LYS A 299 10.10 25.81 5.07
N LEU A 300 11.24 26.48 5.22
CA LEU A 300 12.47 25.90 5.77
C LEU A 300 12.33 25.49 7.24
N GLN A 301 11.62 26.27 8.06
CA GLN A 301 11.33 25.90 9.45
C GLN A 301 10.46 24.65 9.55
N SER A 302 9.42 24.53 8.73
CA SER A 302 8.58 23.34 8.69
C SER A 302 9.36 22.10 8.25
N GLN A 303 10.23 22.24 7.23
CA GLN A 303 11.11 21.15 6.79
C GLN A 303 12.16 20.77 7.85
N LEU A 304 12.72 21.76 8.56
CA LEU A 304 13.64 21.49 9.66
C LEU A 304 12.93 20.73 10.78
N LEU A 305 11.71 21.14 11.16
CA LEU A 305 10.94 20.49 12.22
C LEU A 305 10.60 19.03 11.88
N SER A 306 10.25 18.73 10.63
CA SER A 306 9.98 17.34 10.22
C SER A 306 11.22 16.46 10.32
N ILE A 307 12.38 16.98 9.91
CA ILE A 307 13.66 16.24 9.94
C ILE A 307 14.23 16.19 11.37
N GLU A 308 13.94 17.17 12.20
CA GLU A 308 14.48 17.26 13.56
C GLU A 308 14.05 16.08 14.43
N LYS A 309 12.84 15.56 14.25
CA LYS A 309 12.37 14.36 14.96
C LYS A 309 13.23 13.13 14.66
N GLU A 310 13.53 12.90 13.38
CA GLU A 310 14.37 11.79 12.93
C GLU A 310 15.84 12.01 13.33
N VAL A 311 16.32 13.25 13.22
CA VAL A 311 17.69 13.62 13.62
C VAL A 311 17.91 13.58 15.13
N GLU A 312 16.90 13.82 15.97
CA GLU A 312 16.99 13.66 17.42
C GLU A 312 17.45 12.23 17.79
N GLU A 313 16.99 11.23 17.04
CA GLU A 313 17.40 9.84 17.19
C GLU A 313 18.87 9.65 16.79
N TYR A 314 19.35 10.39 15.78
CA TYR A 314 20.73 10.38 15.30
C TYR A 314 21.71 11.32 16.06
N LYS A 315 21.26 12.34 16.80
CA LYS A 315 22.13 13.32 17.49
C LYS A 315 23.06 12.68 18.52
N ASN A 316 22.61 11.60 19.16
CA ASN A 316 23.38 10.81 20.13
C ASN A 316 24.03 9.58 19.47
N PHE A 317 24.17 9.56 18.14
CA PHE A 317 24.71 8.42 17.41
C PHE A 317 26.24 8.46 17.45
N ARG A 318 26.81 7.53 18.20
CA ARG A 318 28.22 7.14 18.07
C ARG A 318 28.22 5.72 17.50
N PRO A 319 28.79 5.49 16.29
CA PRO A 319 28.81 4.18 15.65
C PRO A 319 29.38 3.07 16.55
N ASP A 320 30.27 3.44 17.46
CA ASP A 320 31.03 2.52 18.32
C ASP A 320 30.56 2.47 19.78
N ASP A 321 29.40 3.06 20.14
CA ASP A 321 28.91 2.99 21.53
C ASP A 321 28.25 1.61 21.81
N PRO A 322 28.87 0.75 22.65
CA PRO A 322 28.34 -0.58 22.92
C PRO A 322 26.97 -0.52 23.61
N SER A 323 26.73 0.48 24.47
CA SER A 323 25.49 0.59 25.25
C SER A 323 24.26 0.77 24.37
N ARG A 324 24.42 1.48 23.26
CA ARG A 324 23.36 1.72 22.27
C ARG A 324 23.11 0.47 21.43
N LYS A 325 24.16 -0.24 21.01
CA LYS A 325 24.02 -1.53 20.30
C LYS A 325 23.31 -2.57 21.16
N THR A 326 23.66 -2.68 22.44
CA THR A 326 22.97 -3.54 23.42
C THR A 326 21.49 -3.17 23.57
N LYS A 327 21.17 -1.88 23.69
CA LYS A 327 19.78 -1.41 23.81
C LYS A 327 18.98 -1.68 22.54
N ALA A 328 19.54 -1.40 21.37
CA ALA A 328 18.90 -1.63 20.08
C ALA A 328 18.65 -3.13 19.86
N LEU A 329 19.64 -3.99 20.14
CA LEU A 329 19.48 -5.45 20.09
C LEU A 329 18.31 -5.91 20.97
N LEU A 330 18.25 -5.44 22.21
CA LEU A 330 17.18 -5.80 23.15
C LEU A 330 15.80 -5.35 22.65
N GLN A 331 15.67 -4.11 22.17
CA GLN A 331 14.40 -3.60 21.65
C GLN A 331 13.94 -4.37 20.42
N MET A 332 14.87 -4.76 19.54
CA MET A 332 14.58 -5.49 18.31
C MET A 332 14.13 -6.93 18.58
N VAL A 333 14.79 -7.61 19.52
CA VAL A 333 14.40 -8.95 19.95
C VAL A 333 13.03 -8.91 20.64
N GLN A 334 12.78 -7.92 21.50
CA GLN A 334 11.49 -7.74 22.15
C GLN A 334 10.37 -7.47 21.13
N GLN A 335 10.60 -6.59 20.15
CA GLN A 335 9.63 -6.30 19.10
C GLN A 335 9.36 -7.54 18.25
N PHE A 336 10.39 -8.29 17.87
CA PHE A 336 10.24 -9.55 17.14
C PHE A 336 9.37 -10.56 17.92
N ALA A 337 9.59 -10.69 19.23
CA ALA A 337 8.81 -11.60 20.07
C ALA A 337 7.33 -11.21 20.12
N VAL A 338 7.04 -9.91 20.32
CA VAL A 338 5.66 -9.37 20.30
C VAL A 338 5.01 -9.56 18.94
N ASP A 339 5.72 -9.30 17.85
CA ASP A 339 5.20 -9.47 16.49
C ASP A 339 4.91 -10.93 16.16
N PHE A 340 5.76 -11.85 16.60
CA PHE A 340 5.53 -13.28 16.45
C PHE A 340 4.29 -13.73 17.22
N GLU A 341 4.15 -13.34 18.49
CA GLU A 341 2.98 -13.65 19.31
C GLU A 341 1.69 -13.09 18.69
N LYS A 342 1.70 -11.82 18.28
CA LYS A 342 0.57 -11.16 17.62
C LYS A 342 0.12 -11.89 16.35
N ARG A 343 1.03 -12.46 15.57
CA ARG A 343 0.70 -13.22 14.34
C ARG A 343 0.18 -14.62 14.61
N ILE A 344 0.64 -15.28 15.68
CA ILE A 344 0.22 -16.63 16.05
C ILE A 344 -1.11 -16.61 16.83
N GLU A 345 -1.27 -15.68 17.76
CA GLU A 345 -2.45 -15.61 18.63
C GLU A 345 -3.54 -14.68 18.10
N GLY A 346 -3.20 -13.76 17.19
CA GLY A 346 -4.14 -12.77 16.65
C GLY A 346 -4.41 -11.58 17.58
N SER A 347 -3.58 -11.37 18.60
CA SER A 347 -3.71 -10.34 19.66
C SER A 347 -3.33 -8.92 19.23
N GLY A 348 -3.53 -8.56 17.97
CA GLY A 348 -3.00 -7.32 17.39
C GLY A 348 -3.89 -6.09 17.46
N ASP A 349 -3.33 -4.93 17.85
CA ASP A 349 -4.01 -3.62 17.80
C ASP A 349 -4.54 -3.22 16.40
N GLN A 350 -3.92 -3.76 15.35
CA GLN A 350 -4.32 -3.58 13.96
C GLN A 350 -4.46 -4.97 13.34
N ILE A 351 -5.70 -5.31 12.97
CA ILE A 351 -6.04 -6.58 12.34
C ILE A 351 -5.85 -6.44 10.84
N ASP A 352 -5.03 -7.31 10.24
CA ASP A 352 -4.84 -7.36 8.79
C ASP A 352 -6.11 -7.93 8.13
N THR A 353 -6.75 -7.14 7.27
CA THR A 353 -8.00 -7.52 6.60
C THR A 353 -7.78 -8.14 5.22
N TYR A 354 -6.55 -8.14 4.71
CA TYR A 354 -6.25 -8.59 3.36
C TYR A 354 -5.65 -10.00 3.33
N GLU A 355 -4.81 -10.34 4.31
CA GLU A 355 -4.14 -11.64 4.37
C GLU A 355 -4.44 -12.40 5.67
N LEU A 356 -4.68 -13.72 5.54
CA LEU A 356 -4.78 -14.60 6.70
C LEU A 356 -3.43 -14.66 7.45
N SER A 357 -3.47 -14.40 8.75
CA SER A 357 -2.32 -14.51 9.65
C SER A 357 -1.80 -15.95 9.76
N GLY A 358 -0.55 -16.10 10.21
CA GLY A 358 0.05 -17.41 10.45
C GLY A 358 -0.78 -18.27 11.41
N GLY A 359 -1.27 -17.66 12.51
CA GLY A 359 -2.18 -18.32 13.45
C GLY A 359 -3.48 -18.82 12.82
N ALA A 360 -4.11 -18.00 11.97
CA ALA A 360 -5.34 -18.38 11.27
C ALA A 360 -5.11 -19.54 10.27
N ARG A 361 -3.96 -19.55 9.60
CA ARG A 361 -3.57 -20.65 8.70
C ARG A 361 -3.29 -21.95 9.46
N ILE A 362 -2.64 -21.88 10.62
CA ILE A 362 -2.44 -23.03 11.51
C ILE A 362 -3.79 -23.57 12.00
N ASN A 363 -4.72 -22.69 12.40
CA ASN A 363 -6.07 -23.08 12.79
C ASN A 363 -6.76 -23.86 11.66
N ARG A 364 -6.68 -23.37 10.42
CA ARG A 364 -7.19 -24.06 9.23
C ARG A 364 -6.52 -25.43 9.01
N ILE A 365 -5.22 -25.56 9.26
CA ILE A 365 -4.52 -26.85 9.19
C ILE A 365 -5.13 -27.83 10.20
N PHE A 366 -5.30 -27.42 11.46
CA PHE A 366 -5.83 -28.28 12.52
C PHE A 366 -7.29 -28.68 12.35
N HIS A 367 -8.15 -27.75 11.91
CA HIS A 367 -9.60 -27.93 11.97
C HIS A 367 -10.26 -28.18 10.62
N GLU A 368 -9.61 -27.85 9.50
CA GLU A 368 -10.14 -28.14 8.16
C GLU A 368 -9.27 -29.19 7.45
N ARG A 369 -7.96 -28.94 7.32
CA ARG A 369 -7.10 -29.77 6.47
C ARG A 369 -6.82 -31.14 7.08
N PHE A 370 -6.45 -31.20 8.34
CA PHE A 370 -6.09 -32.46 9.00
C PHE A 370 -7.29 -33.43 9.09
N PRO A 371 -8.49 -33.00 9.53
CA PRO A 371 -9.67 -33.85 9.49
C PRO A 371 -10.01 -34.33 8.08
N PHE A 372 -9.84 -33.48 7.05
CA PHE A 372 -10.04 -33.88 5.67
C PHE A 372 -9.06 -34.96 5.21
N GLU A 373 -7.77 -34.88 5.57
CA GLU A 373 -6.79 -35.91 5.22
C GLU A 373 -7.10 -37.25 5.91
N LEU A 374 -7.64 -37.23 7.13
CA LEU A 374 -8.11 -38.45 7.81
C LEU A 374 -9.33 -39.07 7.13
N VAL A 375 -10.31 -38.25 6.73
CA VAL A 375 -11.51 -38.72 6.01
C VAL A 375 -11.17 -39.18 4.59
N LYS A 376 -10.21 -38.55 3.91
CA LYS A 376 -9.76 -38.97 2.58
C LYS A 376 -9.18 -40.40 2.59
N MET A 377 -8.73 -40.89 3.74
CA MET A 377 -8.33 -42.30 3.90
C MET A 377 -9.51 -43.27 4.02
N GLU A 378 -10.76 -42.79 4.09
CA GLU A 378 -11.94 -43.64 4.17
C GLU A 378 -11.94 -44.68 3.04
N PHE A 379 -12.19 -45.92 3.45
CA PHE A 379 -11.84 -47.11 2.69
C PHE A 379 -12.84 -47.39 1.57
N ASP A 380 -12.38 -48.08 0.53
CA ASP A 380 -13.32 -48.78 -0.34
C ASP A 380 -14.05 -49.84 0.49
N GLU A 381 -15.32 -49.58 0.76
CA GLU A 381 -16.25 -50.45 1.47
C GLU A 381 -16.22 -51.89 0.96
N LYS A 382 -15.93 -52.09 -0.32
CA LYS A 382 -15.82 -53.41 -0.95
C LYS A 382 -14.48 -54.08 -0.60
N GLU A 383 -13.40 -53.32 -0.55
CA GLU A 383 -12.08 -53.80 -0.17
C GLU A 383 -12.03 -54.18 1.31
N LEU A 384 -12.62 -53.36 2.20
CA LEU A 384 -12.70 -53.65 3.63
C LEU A 384 -13.44 -54.97 3.90
N ARG A 385 -14.60 -55.18 3.26
CA ARG A 385 -15.35 -56.45 3.38
C ARG A 385 -14.55 -57.65 2.88
N LYS A 386 -13.77 -57.48 1.81
CA LYS A 386 -12.87 -58.51 1.28
C LYS A 386 -11.73 -58.82 2.27
N GLU A 387 -11.12 -57.79 2.87
CA GLU A 387 -10.09 -57.95 3.88
C GLU A 387 -10.61 -58.68 5.12
N ILE A 388 -11.79 -58.30 5.62
CA ILE A 388 -12.44 -58.96 6.75
C ILE A 388 -12.73 -60.43 6.41
N SER A 389 -13.27 -60.70 5.22
CA SER A 389 -13.54 -62.08 4.76
C SER A 389 -12.27 -62.93 4.74
N TYR A 390 -11.16 -62.39 4.24
CA TYR A 390 -9.86 -63.08 4.27
C TYR A 390 -9.30 -63.23 5.68
N ALA A 391 -9.43 -62.23 6.54
CA ALA A 391 -9.00 -62.31 7.93
C ALA A 391 -9.73 -63.45 8.66
N ILE A 392 -11.06 -63.50 8.54
CA ILE A 392 -11.89 -64.57 9.09
C ILE A 392 -11.42 -65.93 8.56
N LYS A 393 -11.30 -66.11 7.23
CA LYS A 393 -10.88 -67.38 6.63
C LYS A 393 -9.48 -67.81 7.08
N ASN A 394 -8.54 -66.88 7.16
CA ASN A 394 -7.16 -67.16 7.54
C ASN A 394 -7.02 -67.53 9.03
N ILE A 395 -7.79 -66.90 9.92
CA ILE A 395 -7.79 -67.23 11.35
C ILE A 395 -8.38 -68.62 11.58
N HIS A 396 -9.44 -68.97 10.85
CA HIS A 396 -10.03 -70.30 10.87
C HIS A 396 -9.07 -71.38 10.31
N GLY A 397 -8.30 -71.02 9.28
CA GLY A 397 -7.32 -71.90 8.66
C GLY A 397 -7.96 -73.19 8.16
N ILE A 398 -7.43 -74.34 8.59
CA ILE A 398 -7.95 -75.67 8.21
C ILE A 398 -9.19 -76.11 9.01
N ARG A 399 -9.63 -75.32 10.01
CA ARG A 399 -10.74 -75.66 10.90
C ARG A 399 -12.00 -74.91 10.46
N THR A 400 -13.16 -75.57 10.51
CA THR A 400 -14.47 -74.89 10.47
C THR A 400 -14.70 -74.25 11.83
N GLY A 401 -14.60 -72.93 11.95
CA GLY A 401 -14.76 -72.29 13.26
C GLY A 401 -16.20 -72.04 13.65
N LEU A 402 -16.44 -72.23 14.94
CA LEU A 402 -17.70 -71.92 15.61
C LEU A 402 -17.74 -70.47 16.10
N PHE A 403 -16.57 -69.86 16.36
CA PHE A 403 -16.43 -68.51 16.90
C PHE A 403 -15.18 -67.85 16.33
N THR A 404 -15.30 -66.76 15.55
CA THR A 404 -14.18 -65.83 15.33
C THR A 404 -14.62 -64.37 15.03
N PRO A 405 -14.96 -63.57 16.05
CA PRO A 405 -15.09 -62.11 15.89
C PRO A 405 -13.80 -61.34 16.27
N ASP A 406 -13.16 -61.69 17.39
CA ASP A 406 -12.22 -60.80 18.09
C ASP A 406 -10.88 -60.60 17.35
N MET A 407 -10.22 -61.68 16.92
CA MET A 407 -8.92 -61.57 16.23
C MET A 407 -9.03 -60.93 14.85
N ALA A 408 -10.15 -61.15 14.16
CA ALA A 408 -10.41 -60.56 12.85
C ALA A 408 -10.68 -59.05 13.00
N PHE A 409 -11.50 -58.66 13.98
CA PHE A 409 -11.69 -57.27 14.36
C PHE A 409 -10.35 -56.59 14.72
N GLU A 410 -9.57 -57.19 15.62
CA GLU A 410 -8.26 -56.68 16.06
C GLU A 410 -7.30 -56.43 14.90
N THR A 411 -7.16 -57.43 14.02
CA THR A 411 -6.23 -57.36 12.89
C THR A 411 -6.60 -56.23 11.93
N ILE A 412 -7.90 -56.06 11.67
CA ILE A 412 -8.40 -55.05 10.73
C ILE A 412 -8.27 -53.65 11.35
N VAL A 413 -8.69 -53.46 12.61
CA VAL A 413 -8.53 -52.18 13.32
C VAL A 413 -7.07 -51.75 13.38
N LYS A 414 -6.15 -52.63 13.80
CA LYS A 414 -4.71 -52.30 13.85
C LYS A 414 -4.17 -51.89 12.48
N ARG A 415 -4.60 -52.56 11.40
CA ARG A 415 -4.21 -52.19 10.03
C ARG A 415 -4.71 -50.79 9.66
N GLN A 416 -5.92 -50.41 10.08
CA GLN A 416 -6.44 -49.08 9.80
C GLN A 416 -5.80 -47.99 10.65
N ILE A 417 -5.59 -48.21 11.95
CA ILE A 417 -4.90 -47.26 12.83
C ILE A 417 -3.47 -46.98 12.33
N ALA A 418 -2.76 -48.00 11.84
CA ALA A 418 -1.40 -47.84 11.33
C ALA A 418 -1.32 -46.84 10.14
N LYS A 419 -2.37 -46.73 9.32
CA LYS A 419 -2.43 -45.79 8.19
C LYS A 419 -2.54 -44.32 8.64
N ILE A 420 -3.03 -44.07 9.86
CA ILE A 420 -3.20 -42.70 10.42
C ILE A 420 -1.84 -42.00 10.62
N LYS A 421 -0.75 -42.75 10.73
CA LYS A 421 0.61 -42.23 10.94
C LYS A 421 1.02 -41.19 9.89
N GLU A 422 0.72 -41.43 8.62
CA GLU A 422 1.12 -40.54 7.52
C GLU A 422 0.40 -39.18 7.55
N PRO A 423 -0.95 -39.09 7.64
CA PRO A 423 -1.64 -37.82 7.84
C PRO A 423 -1.17 -37.04 9.06
N CYS A 424 -0.86 -37.72 10.15
CA CYS A 424 -0.35 -37.09 11.37
C CYS A 424 1.02 -36.44 11.16
N GLN A 425 1.95 -37.15 10.50
CA GLN A 425 3.25 -36.57 10.12
C GLN A 425 3.09 -35.39 9.17
N LYS A 426 2.23 -35.51 8.16
CA LYS A 426 1.94 -34.44 7.20
C LYS A 426 1.35 -33.20 7.88
N CYS A 427 0.50 -33.38 8.88
CA CYS A 427 -0.03 -32.28 9.69
C CYS A 427 1.09 -31.50 10.38
N VAL A 428 2.06 -32.21 10.99
CA VAL A 428 3.25 -31.61 11.61
C VAL A 428 4.05 -30.81 10.57
N ASP A 429 4.29 -31.37 9.37
CA ASP A 429 5.04 -30.71 8.30
C ASP A 429 4.39 -29.41 7.81
N LEU A 430 3.06 -29.41 7.67
CA LEU A 430 2.30 -28.23 7.27
C LEU A 430 2.41 -27.12 8.33
N VAL A 431 2.33 -27.46 9.62
CA VAL A 431 2.47 -26.48 10.71
C VAL A 431 3.89 -25.92 10.78
N ILE A 432 4.92 -26.76 10.61
CA ILE A 432 6.32 -26.30 10.56
C ILE A 432 6.51 -25.30 9.42
N SER A 433 6.00 -25.62 8.24
CA SER A 433 6.10 -24.75 7.06
C SER A 433 5.47 -23.39 7.34
N GLU A 434 4.31 -23.37 7.99
CA GLU A 434 3.63 -22.11 8.34
C GLU A 434 4.33 -21.34 9.46
N LEU A 435 4.91 -22.01 10.45
CA LEU A 435 5.72 -21.38 11.49
C LEU A 435 6.97 -20.71 10.92
N VAL A 436 7.72 -21.40 10.06
CA VAL A 436 8.90 -20.84 9.39
C VAL A 436 8.52 -19.65 8.50
N ASN A 437 7.38 -19.73 7.80
CA ASN A 437 6.86 -18.60 7.04
C ASN A 437 6.50 -17.41 7.94
N THR A 438 5.93 -17.67 9.12
CA THR A 438 5.59 -16.62 10.10
C THR A 438 6.85 -15.92 10.61
N VAL A 439 7.90 -16.67 10.95
CA VAL A 439 9.22 -16.12 11.34
C VAL A 439 9.75 -15.18 10.25
N ARG A 440 9.78 -15.64 9.00
CA ARG A 440 10.20 -14.85 7.82
C ARG A 440 9.37 -13.59 7.61
N GLN A 441 8.08 -13.63 7.91
CA GLN A 441 7.20 -12.47 7.79
C GLN A 441 7.40 -11.48 8.94
N CYS A 442 7.69 -11.95 10.15
CA CYS A 442 8.08 -11.09 11.27
C CYS A 442 9.40 -10.36 10.94
N THR A 443 10.41 -11.08 10.46
CA THR A 443 11.70 -10.46 10.08
C THR A 443 11.60 -9.50 8.89
N LYS A 444 10.55 -9.59 8.06
CA LYS A 444 10.28 -8.68 6.92
C LYS A 444 9.41 -7.46 7.25
N LYS A 445 8.45 -7.55 8.19
CA LYS A 445 7.46 -6.47 8.46
C LYS A 445 8.00 -5.38 9.40
N VAL A 446 9.16 -5.59 10.04
CA VAL A 446 9.89 -4.53 10.78
C VAL A 446 10.56 -3.60 9.77
N LYS A 447 9.72 -2.82 9.08
CA LYS A 447 10.08 -2.08 7.86
C LYS A 447 10.70 -0.70 8.13
N LEU A 448 10.87 -0.32 9.40
CA LEU A 448 11.48 0.98 9.77
C LEU A 448 12.79 0.85 10.56
N ASP A 449 13.01 -0.20 11.36
CA ASP A 449 14.23 -0.29 12.18
C ASP A 449 15.25 -1.35 11.72
N ILE A 450 14.84 -2.44 11.04
CA ILE A 450 15.69 -3.62 10.76
C ILE A 450 16.49 -3.54 9.45
N LEU A 451 16.16 -2.67 8.49
CA LEU A 451 17.09 -2.37 7.38
C LEU A 451 18.42 -1.80 7.89
N SER A 452 18.43 -1.32 9.13
CA SER A 452 19.62 -0.88 9.84
C SER A 452 20.54 -2.02 10.26
N TYR A 453 20.12 -3.30 10.32
CA TYR A 453 20.98 -4.39 10.83
C TYR A 453 20.74 -5.73 10.09
N PRO A 454 21.26 -5.89 8.86
CA PRO A 454 21.01 -7.08 8.04
C PRO A 454 21.54 -8.38 8.67
N MET A 455 22.71 -8.34 9.30
CA MET A 455 23.33 -9.50 9.94
C MET A 455 22.50 -10.01 11.13
N LEU A 456 22.00 -9.11 11.98
CA LEU A 456 21.09 -9.47 13.08
C LEU A 456 19.85 -10.19 12.58
N ARG A 457 19.26 -9.70 11.49
CA ARG A 457 18.05 -10.28 10.91
C ARG A 457 18.28 -11.70 10.43
N GLU A 458 19.35 -11.92 9.67
CA GLU A 458 19.71 -13.25 9.15
C GLU A 458 19.97 -14.22 10.31
N GLU A 459 20.71 -13.78 11.33
CA GLU A 459 21.06 -14.64 12.45
C GLU A 459 19.85 -14.97 13.33
N MET A 460 18.96 -14.01 13.56
CA MET A 460 17.68 -14.25 14.25
C MET A 460 16.79 -15.23 13.49
N GLU A 461 16.62 -15.04 12.17
CA GLU A 461 15.86 -15.99 11.34
C GLU A 461 16.49 -17.39 11.38
N ARG A 462 17.82 -17.47 11.29
CA ARG A 462 18.58 -18.73 11.33
C ARG A 462 18.39 -19.46 12.64
N ILE A 463 18.57 -18.80 13.78
CA ILE A 463 18.44 -19.38 15.12
C ILE A 463 17.03 -19.91 15.35
N VAL A 464 16.01 -19.10 15.10
CA VAL A 464 14.61 -19.50 15.34
C VAL A 464 14.19 -20.62 14.39
N THR A 465 14.59 -20.55 13.12
CA THR A 465 14.31 -21.62 12.14
C THR A 465 15.00 -22.92 12.52
N GLN A 466 16.24 -22.86 13.02
CA GLN A 466 16.96 -24.04 13.51
C GLN A 466 16.25 -24.65 14.72
N HIS A 467 15.82 -23.84 15.69
CA HIS A 467 15.05 -24.32 16.83
C HIS A 467 13.77 -25.03 16.39
N ILE A 468 13.00 -24.46 15.45
CA ILE A 468 11.79 -25.09 14.91
C ILE A 468 12.11 -26.47 14.29
N ARG A 469 13.21 -26.59 13.54
CA ARG A 469 13.67 -27.87 12.96
C ARG A 469 14.11 -28.88 14.03
N ASP A 470 14.74 -28.44 15.11
CA ASP A 470 15.09 -29.33 16.22
C ASP A 470 13.83 -29.84 16.94
N ARG A 471 12.79 -28.99 17.03
CA ARG A 471 11.47 -29.37 17.58
C ARG A 471 10.67 -30.31 16.69
N GLU A 472 10.89 -30.27 15.37
CA GLU A 472 10.23 -31.15 14.40
C GLU A 472 10.41 -32.62 14.75
N SER A 473 11.66 -33.06 14.90
CA SER A 473 11.98 -34.47 15.16
C SER A 473 11.28 -34.98 16.42
N ARG A 474 11.38 -34.21 17.51
CA ARG A 474 10.75 -34.55 18.80
C ARG A 474 9.22 -34.61 18.70
N THR A 475 8.61 -33.68 17.96
CA THR A 475 7.15 -33.64 17.77
C THR A 475 6.68 -34.82 16.92
N LYS A 476 7.39 -35.14 15.83
CA LYS A 476 7.09 -36.33 15.01
C LYS A 476 7.20 -37.62 15.82
N THR A 477 8.26 -37.79 16.61
CA THR A 477 8.40 -38.97 17.48
C THR A 477 7.25 -39.09 18.46
N GLN A 478 6.84 -37.99 19.10
CA GLN A 478 5.70 -38.02 20.04
C GLN A 478 4.39 -38.36 19.34
N VAL A 479 4.13 -37.78 18.17
CA VAL A 479 2.94 -38.06 17.37
C VAL A 479 2.89 -39.53 16.96
N MET A 480 4.01 -40.10 16.55
CA MET A 480 4.09 -41.54 16.20
C MET A 480 3.84 -42.43 17.41
N LEU A 481 4.39 -42.07 18.57
CA LEU A 481 4.15 -42.77 19.83
C LEU A 481 2.66 -42.77 20.22
N LEU A 482 1.96 -41.66 20.03
CA LEU A 482 0.51 -41.60 20.30
C LEU A 482 -0.27 -42.59 19.44
N ILE A 483 0.09 -42.75 18.17
CA ILE A 483 -0.54 -43.75 17.30
C ILE A 483 -0.12 -45.18 17.69
N ASP A 484 1.13 -45.38 18.13
CA ASP A 484 1.58 -46.68 18.63
C ASP A 484 0.87 -47.09 19.93
N ILE A 485 0.47 -46.13 20.78
CA ILE A 485 -0.37 -46.38 21.96
C ILE A 485 -1.75 -46.88 21.54
N GLU A 486 -2.39 -46.27 20.54
CA GLU A 486 -3.67 -46.73 19.98
C GLU A 486 -3.58 -48.14 19.38
N LEU A 487 -2.42 -48.51 18.84
CA LEU A 487 -2.15 -49.87 18.32
C LEU A 487 -1.90 -50.91 19.43
N ALA A 488 -1.45 -50.48 20.61
CA ALA A 488 -1.03 -51.38 21.67
C ALA A 488 -2.22 -52.05 22.37
N TYR A 489 -3.35 -51.36 22.51
CA TYR A 489 -4.53 -51.86 23.21
C TYR A 489 -5.82 -51.32 22.61
N MET A 490 -6.77 -52.20 22.29
CA MET A 490 -8.11 -51.78 21.85
C MET A 490 -9.10 -51.86 23.00
N ASN A 491 -9.60 -50.71 23.42
CA ASN A 491 -10.53 -50.63 24.53
C ASN A 491 -11.98 -50.84 24.06
N THR A 492 -12.43 -52.09 24.02
CA THR A 492 -13.84 -52.43 23.70
C THR A 492 -14.84 -52.08 24.81
N ASN A 493 -14.37 -51.58 25.97
CA ASN A 493 -15.23 -51.04 27.02
C ASN A 493 -15.46 -49.52 26.90
N HIS A 494 -14.97 -48.88 25.83
CA HIS A 494 -15.18 -47.45 25.61
C HIS A 494 -16.68 -47.13 25.49
N GLU A 495 -17.16 -46.07 26.15
CA GLU A 495 -18.59 -45.73 26.21
C GLU A 495 -19.23 -45.51 24.83
N ASP A 496 -18.49 -44.88 23.91
CA ASP A 496 -18.92 -44.66 22.53
C ASP A 496 -18.81 -45.92 21.62
N PHE A 497 -18.29 -47.06 22.11
CA PHE A 497 -18.12 -48.27 21.31
C PHE A 497 -19.39 -49.12 21.31
N ILE A 498 -20.12 -49.10 20.19
CA ILE A 498 -21.39 -49.81 20.04
C ILE A 498 -21.11 -51.19 19.46
N GLY A 499 -20.57 -52.08 20.28
CA GLY A 499 -20.05 -53.37 19.83
C GLY A 499 -21.12 -54.41 19.48
N PHE A 500 -22.24 -54.46 20.22
CA PHE A 500 -23.16 -55.60 20.15
C PHE A 500 -24.59 -55.23 19.79
N VAL A 501 -24.91 -53.96 19.67
CA VAL A 501 -26.27 -53.49 19.41
C VAL A 501 -26.39 -52.96 17.99
N ILE A 502 -27.08 -53.70 17.13
CA ILE A 502 -27.37 -53.35 15.73
C ILE A 502 -28.36 -52.20 15.65
N ARG A 503 -29.36 -52.19 16.55
CA ARG A 503 -30.38 -51.13 16.62
C ARG A 503 -31.07 -51.11 17.97
N LYS A 504 -31.43 -49.92 18.43
CA LYS A 504 -32.44 -49.71 19.47
C LYS A 504 -33.61 -48.89 18.93
N GLY A 505 -34.79 -49.05 19.50
CA GLY A 505 -35.94 -48.21 19.15
C GLY A 505 -37.27 -48.79 19.61
N TRP A 506 -38.30 -47.96 19.58
CA TRP A 506 -39.66 -48.36 19.90
C TRP A 506 -40.26 -49.22 18.79
N LEU A 507 -40.92 -50.32 19.16
CA LEU A 507 -41.76 -51.14 18.28
C LEU A 507 -43.01 -51.56 19.03
N THR A 508 -44.13 -51.67 18.32
CA THR A 508 -45.38 -52.17 18.89
C THR A 508 -45.51 -53.67 18.63
N ILE A 509 -45.73 -54.48 19.68
CA ILE A 509 -46.08 -55.90 19.54
C ILE A 509 -47.58 -56.02 19.32
N ASN A 510 -47.98 -56.62 18.19
CA ASN A 510 -49.37 -56.69 17.75
C ASN A 510 -50.06 -58.06 17.97
N ASN A 511 -49.34 -59.09 18.45
CA ASN A 511 -49.88 -60.45 18.70
C ASN A 511 -51.02 -60.54 19.73
N ILE A 512 -51.28 -59.49 20.50
CA ILE A 512 -52.16 -59.56 21.67
C ILE A 512 -53.59 -59.22 21.25
N GLY A 513 -54.48 -60.22 21.27
CA GLY A 513 -55.91 -60.02 21.05
C GLY A 513 -56.54 -59.07 22.08
N ILE A 514 -57.59 -58.36 21.65
CA ILE A 514 -58.29 -57.30 22.41
C ILE A 514 -58.71 -57.74 23.83
N MET A 515 -58.99 -59.04 24.05
CA MET A 515 -59.39 -59.58 25.34
C MET A 515 -58.26 -59.75 26.39
N LYS A 516 -56.99 -59.56 26.04
CA LYS A 516 -55.82 -59.70 26.95
C LYS A 516 -54.88 -58.48 27.00
N GLY A 517 -55.39 -57.28 26.73
CA GLY A 517 -54.71 -56.02 27.07
C GLY A 517 -54.02 -55.26 25.93
N GLY A 518 -54.45 -55.44 24.68
CA GLY A 518 -54.12 -54.58 23.53
C GLY A 518 -52.68 -54.65 23.02
N ALA A 519 -52.46 -54.05 21.84
CA ALA A 519 -51.13 -53.84 21.27
C ALA A 519 -50.33 -52.91 22.18
N LYS A 520 -49.11 -53.31 22.54
CA LYS A 520 -48.25 -52.56 23.46
C LYS A 520 -46.92 -52.22 22.83
N GLU A 521 -46.47 -51.01 23.09
CA GLU A 521 -45.18 -50.52 22.65
C GLU A 521 -44.10 -50.90 23.67
N TYR A 522 -42.95 -51.34 23.17
CA TYR A 522 -41.80 -51.69 23.97
C TYR A 522 -40.54 -51.10 23.34
N TRP A 523 -39.50 -50.92 24.15
CA TRP A 523 -38.18 -50.54 23.68
C TRP A 523 -37.41 -51.78 23.25
N PHE A 524 -37.10 -51.90 21.96
CA PHE A 524 -36.39 -53.04 21.40
C PHE A 524 -34.91 -52.76 21.28
N VAL A 525 -34.12 -53.79 21.56
CA VAL A 525 -32.67 -53.83 21.38
C VAL A 525 -32.36 -55.05 20.52
N LEU A 526 -31.99 -54.81 19.26
CA LEU A 526 -31.55 -55.82 18.32
C LEU A 526 -30.02 -55.92 18.38
N THR A 527 -29.52 -57.10 18.68
CA THR A 527 -28.11 -57.48 18.60
C THR A 527 -27.87 -58.43 17.44
N ALA A 528 -26.61 -58.72 17.15
CA ALA A 528 -26.28 -59.75 16.17
C ALA A 528 -26.78 -61.14 16.58
N GLU A 529 -27.09 -61.40 17.85
CA GLU A 529 -27.47 -62.74 18.35
C GLU A 529 -28.90 -62.80 18.91
N THR A 530 -29.44 -61.68 19.39
CA THR A 530 -30.73 -61.64 20.09
C THR A 530 -31.54 -60.40 19.75
N LEU A 531 -32.86 -60.55 19.72
CA LEU A 531 -33.83 -59.47 19.79
C LEU A 531 -34.41 -59.44 21.21
N SER A 532 -34.03 -58.44 22.00
CA SER A 532 -34.57 -58.23 23.35
C SER A 532 -35.52 -57.02 23.37
N TRP A 533 -36.49 -57.01 24.27
CA TRP A 533 -37.29 -55.81 24.51
C TRP A 533 -37.59 -55.57 25.98
N TYR A 534 -37.75 -54.28 26.30
CA TYR A 534 -37.84 -53.72 27.63
C TYR A 534 -39.13 -52.92 27.79
N LYS A 535 -39.53 -52.68 29.04
CA LYS A 535 -40.70 -51.83 29.33
C LYS A 535 -40.55 -50.42 28.77
N ASP A 536 -39.35 -49.87 28.85
CA ASP A 536 -38.98 -48.49 28.52
C ASP A 536 -37.51 -48.42 28.06
N ASP A 537 -37.09 -47.25 27.61
CA ASP A 537 -35.74 -46.93 27.11
C ASP A 537 -34.68 -46.84 28.22
N GLU A 538 -35.07 -46.90 29.50
CA GLU A 538 -34.15 -47.02 30.63
C GLU A 538 -33.51 -48.43 30.73
N GLU A 539 -34.01 -49.42 29.98
CA GLU A 539 -33.49 -50.79 29.89
C GLU A 539 -33.37 -51.54 31.24
N LYS A 540 -34.10 -51.09 32.27
CA LYS A 540 -34.08 -51.71 33.62
C LYS A 540 -34.88 -53.00 33.71
N GLU A 541 -35.99 -53.10 32.98
CA GLU A 541 -36.91 -54.25 33.05
C GLU A 541 -37.02 -54.98 31.70
N LYS A 542 -36.19 -56.01 31.50
CA LYS A 542 -36.22 -56.86 30.29
C LYS A 542 -37.45 -57.77 30.30
N LYS A 543 -38.34 -57.61 29.32
CA LYS A 543 -39.58 -58.37 29.20
C LYS A 543 -39.39 -59.71 28.50
N TYR A 544 -38.53 -59.75 27.50
CA TYR A 544 -38.25 -60.97 26.74
C TYR A 544 -36.90 -60.87 26.01
N MET A 545 -36.36 -62.02 25.65
CA MET A 545 -35.16 -62.18 24.83
C MET A 545 -35.39 -63.31 23.84
N LEU A 546 -35.27 -63.00 22.56
CA LEU A 546 -35.48 -63.92 21.45
C LEU A 546 -34.16 -64.12 20.70
N PRO A 547 -33.60 -65.34 20.62
CA PRO A 547 -32.47 -65.63 19.74
C PRO A 547 -32.83 -65.34 18.28
N VAL A 548 -31.95 -64.68 17.53
CA VAL A 548 -32.22 -64.35 16.11
C VAL A 548 -31.96 -65.52 15.16
N ASP A 549 -31.30 -66.57 15.64
CA ASP A 549 -31.01 -67.75 14.84
C ASP A 549 -32.31 -68.47 14.40
N ASN A 550 -32.31 -68.94 13.17
CA ASN A 550 -33.45 -69.58 12.52
C ASN A 550 -34.71 -68.69 12.40
N LEU A 551 -34.59 -67.37 12.61
CA LEU A 551 -35.68 -66.45 12.31
C LEU A 551 -35.68 -66.04 10.83
N LYS A 552 -36.88 -65.95 10.26
CA LYS A 552 -37.13 -65.29 8.99
C LYS A 552 -38.18 -64.20 9.15
N LEU A 553 -38.12 -63.25 8.23
CA LEU A 553 -39.04 -62.13 8.15
C LEU A 553 -40.09 -62.38 7.07
N ARG A 554 -41.35 -62.02 7.34
CA ARG A 554 -42.40 -61.94 6.32
C ARG A 554 -43.23 -60.68 6.50
N ASP A 555 -43.78 -60.21 5.40
CA ASP A 555 -44.72 -59.12 5.41
C ASP A 555 -46.12 -59.60 5.75
N ILE A 556 -46.83 -58.81 6.56
CA ILE A 556 -48.24 -59.03 6.86
C ILE A 556 -49.05 -57.99 6.10
N GLU A 557 -50.06 -58.45 5.36
CA GLU A 557 -50.96 -57.56 4.64
C GLU A 557 -51.67 -56.60 5.59
N LYS A 558 -51.69 -55.32 5.23
CA LYS A 558 -52.33 -54.27 6.03
C LYS A 558 -53.84 -54.54 6.12
N SER A 559 -54.32 -54.85 7.32
CA SER A 559 -55.76 -54.94 7.59
C SER A 559 -56.43 -53.58 7.37
N PHE A 560 -57.61 -53.56 6.75
CA PHE A 560 -58.34 -52.35 6.33
C PHE A 560 -58.66 -51.37 7.48
N MET A 561 -58.52 -51.80 8.74
CA MET A 561 -58.76 -51.00 9.95
C MET A 561 -57.48 -50.64 10.74
N SER A 562 -56.28 -51.02 10.29
CA SER A 562 -55.01 -50.71 10.97
C SER A 562 -54.27 -49.54 10.32
N SER A 563 -53.96 -48.50 11.10
CA SER A 563 -53.11 -47.38 10.66
C SER A 563 -51.62 -47.73 10.61
N LYS A 564 -51.18 -48.74 11.39
CA LYS A 564 -49.77 -49.14 11.52
C LYS A 564 -49.32 -50.13 10.44
N HIS A 565 -48.05 -50.07 10.07
CA HIS A 565 -47.39 -50.97 9.12
C HIS A 565 -46.78 -52.16 9.88
N ILE A 566 -47.08 -53.39 9.47
CA ILE A 566 -46.80 -54.61 10.25
C ILE A 566 -45.91 -55.57 9.46
N PHE A 567 -44.91 -56.14 10.12
CA PHE A 567 -44.14 -57.29 9.64
C PHE A 567 -44.05 -58.35 10.74
N ALA A 568 -43.74 -59.59 10.39
CA ALA A 568 -43.63 -60.68 11.34
C ALA A 568 -42.31 -61.43 11.27
N LEU A 569 -41.84 -61.84 12.45
CA LEU A 569 -40.73 -62.76 12.64
C LEU A 569 -41.28 -64.15 12.94
N PHE A 570 -40.80 -65.17 12.23
CA PHE A 570 -41.20 -66.56 12.46
C PHE A 570 -39.96 -67.46 12.47
N ASN A 571 -40.03 -68.58 13.20
CA ASN A 571 -38.94 -69.55 13.23
C ASN A 571 -39.09 -70.57 12.09
N THR A 572 -38.01 -70.83 11.36
CA THR A 572 -37.99 -71.79 10.23
C THR A 572 -38.25 -73.23 10.65
N GLU A 573 -37.97 -73.60 11.90
CA GLU A 573 -38.23 -74.93 12.46
C GLU A 573 -39.64 -75.06 13.08
N GLN A 574 -40.54 -74.12 12.81
CA GLN A 574 -41.92 -74.09 13.32
C GLN A 574 -42.06 -74.07 14.85
N ARG A 575 -41.01 -73.64 15.57
CA ARG A 575 -41.07 -73.41 17.02
C ARG A 575 -41.85 -72.13 17.33
N ASN A 576 -42.45 -72.05 18.52
CA ASN A 576 -43.05 -70.80 18.99
C ASN A 576 -41.96 -69.74 19.19
N VAL A 577 -42.22 -68.54 18.67
CA VAL A 577 -41.28 -67.39 18.70
C VAL A 577 -41.52 -66.52 19.91
N TYR A 578 -42.78 -66.36 20.32
CA TYR A 578 -43.14 -65.55 21.49
C TYR A 578 -44.29 -66.20 22.24
N LYS A 579 -44.03 -66.68 23.47
CA LYS A 579 -45.00 -67.42 24.28
C LYS A 579 -45.62 -68.58 23.48
N ASP A 580 -46.94 -68.58 23.30
CA ASP A 580 -47.68 -69.59 22.55
C ASP A 580 -47.83 -69.23 21.04
N TYR A 581 -47.27 -68.10 20.60
CA TYR A 581 -47.37 -67.63 19.22
C TYR A 581 -46.23 -68.15 18.35
N ARG A 582 -46.58 -68.70 17.17
CA ARG A 582 -45.64 -69.18 16.14
C ARG A 582 -44.90 -68.08 15.39
N GLN A 583 -45.41 -66.85 15.46
CA GLN A 583 -44.80 -65.67 14.85
C GLN A 583 -44.90 -64.48 15.81
N LEU A 584 -43.98 -63.53 15.72
CA LEU A 584 -43.99 -62.26 16.45
C LEU A 584 -44.27 -61.13 15.45
N GLU A 585 -45.43 -60.49 15.57
CA GLU A 585 -45.91 -59.38 14.77
C GLU A 585 -45.48 -58.06 15.39
N LEU A 586 -44.71 -57.29 14.63
CA LEU A 586 -44.12 -56.01 15.00
C LEU A 586 -44.69 -54.92 14.09
N ALA A 587 -45.09 -53.81 14.69
CA ALA A 587 -45.72 -52.70 13.98
C ALA A 587 -44.97 -51.38 14.21
N CYS A 588 -44.83 -50.60 13.15
CA CYS A 588 -44.28 -49.23 13.14
C CYS A 588 -45.33 -48.23 12.63
N GLU A 589 -45.10 -46.94 12.85
CA GLU A 589 -46.02 -45.90 12.39
C GLU A 589 -45.87 -45.60 10.89
N THR A 590 -44.63 -45.65 10.40
CA THR A 590 -44.31 -45.34 9.00
C THR A 590 -43.72 -46.54 8.26
N GLN A 591 -43.83 -46.52 6.92
CA GLN A 591 -43.20 -47.52 6.07
C GLN A 591 -41.66 -47.42 6.14
N ASP A 592 -41.12 -46.20 6.22
CA ASP A 592 -39.67 -45.96 6.32
C ASP A 592 -39.07 -46.59 7.58
N GLU A 593 -39.79 -46.54 8.71
CA GLU A 593 -39.38 -47.23 9.94
C GLU A 593 -39.37 -48.74 9.78
N VAL A 594 -40.39 -49.32 9.12
CA VAL A 594 -40.44 -50.75 8.83
C VAL A 594 -39.25 -51.16 7.97
N ASP A 595 -38.97 -50.44 6.89
CA ASP A 595 -37.88 -50.77 5.97
C ASP A 595 -36.52 -50.60 6.64
N SER A 596 -36.37 -49.58 7.48
CA SER A 596 -35.19 -49.38 8.32
C SER A 596 -35.01 -50.53 9.33
N TRP A 597 -36.09 -51.00 9.97
CA TRP A 597 -36.04 -52.14 10.90
C TRP A 597 -35.73 -53.44 10.17
N LYS A 598 -36.34 -53.70 9.01
CA LYS A 598 -36.02 -54.83 8.12
C LYS A 598 -34.56 -54.83 7.69
N ALA A 599 -34.01 -53.67 7.31
CA ALA A 599 -32.59 -53.53 6.98
C ALA A 599 -31.70 -53.87 8.20
N SER A 600 -32.17 -53.54 9.41
CA SER A 600 -31.46 -53.88 10.65
C SER A 600 -31.53 -55.40 10.93
N PHE A 601 -32.67 -56.04 10.69
CA PHE A 601 -32.84 -57.49 10.75
C PHE A 601 -32.00 -58.24 9.71
N LEU A 602 -31.90 -57.71 8.49
CA LEU A 602 -30.98 -58.22 7.46
C LEU A 602 -29.52 -58.19 7.93
N ARG A 603 -29.07 -57.08 8.55
CA ARG A 603 -27.74 -56.98 9.17
C ARG A 603 -27.55 -57.98 10.32
N ALA A 604 -28.63 -58.36 11.01
CA ALA A 604 -28.63 -59.39 12.05
C ALA A 604 -28.72 -60.83 11.49
N GLY A 605 -28.80 -61.02 10.16
CA GLY A 605 -28.92 -62.34 9.52
C GLY A 605 -30.34 -62.89 9.43
N VAL A 606 -31.36 -62.07 9.66
CA VAL A 606 -32.79 -62.44 9.53
C VAL A 606 -33.30 -62.01 8.16
N TYR A 607 -33.43 -62.98 7.26
CA TYR A 607 -33.76 -62.73 5.85
C TYR A 607 -35.27 -62.80 5.57
N PRO A 608 -35.78 -62.04 4.60
CA PRO A 608 -37.16 -62.14 4.14
C PRO A 608 -37.44 -63.48 3.44
N GLU A 609 -38.65 -64.01 3.60
CA GLU A 609 -39.08 -65.33 3.14
C GLU A 609 -38.81 -65.60 1.64
N GLN A 610 -38.90 -64.58 0.78
CA GLN A 610 -38.74 -64.68 -0.67
C GLN A 610 -37.33 -64.38 -1.20
N SER A 611 -36.32 -64.24 -0.33
CA SER A 611 -34.95 -63.98 -0.78
C SER A 611 -34.25 -65.26 -1.28
N PHE A 612 -34.27 -65.47 -2.59
CA PHE A 612 -33.32 -66.36 -3.26
C PHE A 612 -31.99 -65.62 -3.44
N MET A 613 -31.06 -65.74 -2.48
CA MET A 613 -29.69 -65.23 -2.66
C MET A 613 -28.71 -66.33 -3.07
N HIS A 614 -27.84 -65.93 -4.00
CA HIS A 614 -26.78 -66.66 -4.68
C HIS A 614 -25.70 -67.26 -3.75
N SER A 615 -24.85 -68.11 -4.34
CA SER A 615 -23.86 -69.03 -3.76
C SER A 615 -22.73 -68.42 -2.87
N MET A 616 -23.05 -67.76 -1.77
CA MET A 616 -22.11 -67.42 -0.69
C MET A 616 -22.57 -68.04 0.63
N ASP A 617 -21.62 -68.33 1.51
CA ASP A 617 -21.88 -68.83 2.88
C ASP A 617 -22.57 -67.71 3.70
N PRO A 618 -23.88 -67.83 4.03
CA PRO A 618 -24.62 -66.78 4.72
C PRO A 618 -24.07 -66.47 6.12
N GLN A 619 -23.41 -67.44 6.75
CA GLN A 619 -22.80 -67.28 8.06
C GLN A 619 -21.56 -66.37 7.98
N LEU A 620 -20.75 -66.52 6.93
CA LEU A 620 -19.60 -65.67 6.69
C LEU A 620 -20.01 -64.22 6.37
N GLU A 621 -21.06 -64.02 5.57
CA GLU A 621 -21.55 -62.66 5.27
C GLU A 621 -22.00 -61.92 6.54
N ARG A 622 -22.72 -62.59 7.44
CA ARG A 622 -23.13 -62.05 8.75
C ARG A 622 -21.94 -61.70 9.63
N GLN A 623 -20.91 -62.56 9.65
CA GLN A 623 -19.67 -62.29 10.40
C GLN A 623 -18.90 -61.09 9.83
N VAL A 624 -18.79 -61.00 8.50
CA VAL A 624 -18.13 -59.87 7.82
C VAL A 624 -18.83 -58.56 8.16
N GLU A 625 -20.16 -58.52 8.09
CA GLU A 625 -20.92 -57.30 8.38
C GLU A 625 -20.87 -56.92 9.86
N THR A 626 -20.88 -57.90 10.77
CA THR A 626 -20.69 -57.64 12.21
C THR A 626 -19.34 -56.99 12.47
N ILE A 627 -18.24 -57.58 11.96
CA ILE A 627 -16.90 -57.03 12.13
C ILE A 627 -16.77 -55.66 11.46
N ARG A 628 -17.39 -55.44 10.30
CA ARG A 628 -17.39 -54.12 9.65
C ARG A 628 -17.97 -53.04 10.56
N ASN A 629 -19.15 -53.29 11.14
CA ASN A 629 -19.79 -52.35 12.05
C ASN A 629 -18.94 -52.09 13.31
N LEU A 630 -18.30 -53.13 13.86
CA LEU A 630 -17.35 -53.00 14.97
C LEU A 630 -16.17 -52.10 14.58
N VAL A 631 -15.53 -52.38 13.44
CA VAL A 631 -14.40 -51.62 12.92
C VAL A 631 -14.79 -50.16 12.75
N ASP A 632 -15.93 -49.86 12.13
CA ASP A 632 -16.38 -48.49 11.91
C ASP A 632 -16.65 -47.74 13.22
N SER A 633 -17.32 -48.40 14.17
CA SER A 633 -17.57 -47.83 15.50
C SER A 633 -16.25 -47.53 16.24
N TYR A 634 -15.29 -48.46 16.22
CA TYR A 634 -14.01 -48.24 16.89
C TYR A 634 -13.16 -47.16 16.19
N MET A 635 -13.11 -47.17 14.86
CA MET A 635 -12.36 -46.19 14.08
C MET A 635 -12.93 -44.78 14.25
N ALA A 636 -14.24 -44.62 14.43
CA ALA A 636 -14.84 -43.32 14.73
C ALA A 636 -14.31 -42.72 16.05
N ILE A 637 -14.12 -43.57 17.07
CA ILE A 637 -13.55 -43.18 18.37
C ILE A 637 -12.09 -42.77 18.19
N VAL A 638 -11.28 -43.62 17.55
CA VAL A 638 -9.86 -43.32 17.31
C VAL A 638 -9.69 -42.02 16.51
N ASN A 639 -10.49 -41.83 15.46
CA ASN A 639 -10.46 -40.60 14.66
C ASN A 639 -10.87 -39.36 15.48
N LYS A 640 -11.79 -39.49 16.44
CA LYS A 640 -12.16 -38.40 17.37
C LYS A 640 -10.99 -38.08 18.31
N THR A 641 -10.36 -39.09 18.90
CA THR A 641 -9.19 -38.94 19.77
C THR A 641 -8.00 -38.31 19.04
N VAL A 642 -7.66 -38.82 17.85
CA VAL A 642 -6.54 -38.30 17.05
C VAL A 642 -6.79 -36.86 16.59
N ARG A 643 -8.01 -36.52 16.16
CA ARG A 643 -8.36 -35.13 15.77
C ARG A 643 -8.20 -34.13 16.90
N ASP A 644 -8.35 -34.56 18.15
CA ASP A 644 -8.18 -33.71 19.33
C ASP A 644 -6.73 -33.68 19.84
N LEU A 645 -6.08 -34.84 19.95
CA LEU A 645 -4.73 -34.95 20.54
C LEU A 645 -3.63 -34.42 19.62
N MET A 646 -3.78 -34.53 18.29
CA MET A 646 -2.73 -34.08 17.36
C MET A 646 -2.50 -32.56 17.43
N PRO A 647 -3.52 -31.69 17.30
CA PRO A 647 -3.34 -30.25 17.48
C PRO A 647 -2.73 -29.90 18.84
N LYS A 648 -3.20 -30.52 19.93
CA LYS A 648 -2.69 -30.27 21.29
C LYS A 648 -1.21 -30.61 21.42
N THR A 649 -0.78 -31.72 20.84
CA THR A 649 0.62 -32.18 20.85
C THR A 649 1.52 -31.19 20.11
N ILE A 650 1.09 -30.76 18.92
CA ILE A 650 1.84 -29.79 18.10
C ILE A 650 1.87 -28.42 18.78
N MET A 651 0.74 -27.94 19.31
CA MET A 651 0.68 -26.70 20.08
C MET A 651 1.67 -26.69 21.24
N HIS A 652 1.67 -27.75 22.05
CA HIS A 652 2.53 -27.82 23.23
C HIS A 652 4.02 -27.98 22.88
N LEU A 653 4.36 -28.96 22.05
CA LEU A 653 5.77 -29.32 21.80
C LEU A 653 6.48 -28.44 20.79
N MET A 654 5.73 -27.73 19.94
CA MET A 654 6.28 -26.94 18.84
C MET A 654 5.95 -25.46 18.99
N ILE A 655 4.67 -25.08 18.98
CA ILE A 655 4.26 -23.66 18.92
C ILE A 655 4.60 -22.95 20.23
N ASN A 656 4.10 -23.46 21.36
CA ASN A 656 4.35 -22.87 22.68
C ASN A 656 5.82 -22.94 23.05
N ASN A 657 6.50 -24.04 22.73
CA ASN A 657 7.94 -24.17 22.99
C ASN A 657 8.79 -23.21 22.13
N THR A 658 8.39 -22.93 20.89
CA THR A 658 9.06 -21.93 20.04
C THR A 658 8.80 -20.52 20.58
N LYS A 659 7.57 -20.23 21.02
CA LYS A 659 7.24 -18.95 21.67
C LYS A 659 8.08 -18.74 22.93
N GLU A 660 8.14 -19.71 23.83
CA GLU A 660 8.97 -19.65 25.04
C GLU A 660 10.45 -19.41 24.71
N PHE A 661 10.98 -20.13 23.73
CA PHE A 661 12.35 -19.96 23.25
C PHE A 661 12.63 -18.53 22.75
N ILE A 662 11.73 -17.96 21.95
CA ILE A 662 11.86 -16.60 21.42
C ILE A 662 11.90 -15.56 22.55
N HIS A 663 11.09 -15.74 23.61
CA HIS A 663 11.05 -14.81 24.74
C HIS A 663 12.20 -14.98 25.73
N ALA A 664 12.61 -16.22 26.01
CA ALA A 664 13.56 -16.52 27.09
C ALA A 664 15.01 -16.68 26.62
N ASP A 665 15.24 -17.33 25.48
CA ASP A 665 16.56 -17.84 25.10
C ASP A 665 17.17 -17.15 23.89
N LEU A 666 16.35 -16.62 22.97
CA LEU A 666 16.82 -16.02 21.71
C LEU A 666 17.83 -14.88 21.95
N LEU A 667 17.56 -14.01 22.92
CA LEU A 667 18.47 -12.92 23.26
C LEU A 667 19.83 -13.46 23.74
N ALA A 668 19.81 -14.46 24.62
CA ALA A 668 21.03 -15.08 25.15
C ALA A 668 21.84 -15.80 24.06
N GLN A 669 21.18 -16.41 23.08
CA GLN A 669 21.86 -17.01 21.92
C GLN A 669 22.47 -15.95 21.01
N LEU A 670 21.77 -14.86 20.72
CA LEU A 670 22.34 -13.77 19.93
C LEU A 670 23.57 -13.14 20.61
N TYR A 671 23.60 -13.12 21.95
CA TYR A 671 24.79 -12.71 22.71
C TYR A 671 25.96 -13.70 22.65
N SER A 672 25.69 -15.00 22.43
CA SER A 672 26.73 -16.03 22.39
C SER A 672 27.28 -16.31 20.99
N CYS A 673 26.60 -15.86 19.93
CA CYS A 673 26.93 -16.11 18.52
C CYS A 673 28.16 -15.37 17.98
N GLY A 674 28.79 -14.44 18.72
CA GLY A 674 30.07 -13.81 18.31
C GLY A 674 30.15 -12.30 18.56
N ASP A 675 30.90 -11.60 17.70
CA ASP A 675 31.14 -10.15 17.81
C ASP A 675 29.85 -9.36 17.58
N GLN A 676 29.33 -8.78 18.67
CA GLN A 676 28.13 -7.92 18.65
C GLN A 676 28.29 -6.75 17.68
N ASN A 677 29.51 -6.31 17.38
CA ASN A 677 29.73 -5.22 16.43
C ASN A 677 29.39 -5.61 15.00
N THR A 678 29.70 -6.84 14.59
CA THR A 678 29.38 -7.35 13.25
C THR A 678 27.89 -7.65 13.13
N LEU A 679 27.28 -8.19 14.20
CA LEU A 679 25.84 -8.47 14.22
C LEU A 679 25.01 -7.19 14.09
N MET A 680 25.49 -6.11 14.73
CA MET A 680 24.88 -4.78 14.74
C MET A 680 25.58 -3.84 13.74
N GLU A 681 26.06 -4.36 12.61
CA GLU A 681 26.58 -3.54 11.53
C GLU A 681 25.45 -2.95 10.69
N GLU A 682 25.60 -1.66 10.34
CA GLU A 682 24.60 -0.93 9.60
C GLU A 682 24.65 -1.22 8.10
N SER A 683 23.48 -1.26 7.44
CA SER A 683 23.47 -1.36 5.98
C SER A 683 24.03 -0.09 5.33
N ALA A 684 24.69 -0.24 4.17
CA ALA A 684 25.25 0.90 3.44
C ALA A 684 24.18 1.93 3.04
N GLU A 685 22.97 1.46 2.71
CA GLU A 685 21.83 2.33 2.38
C GLU A 685 21.38 3.16 3.58
N GLN A 686 21.26 2.55 4.76
CA GLN A 686 20.86 3.27 5.98
C GLN A 686 21.95 4.24 6.44
N ALA A 687 23.22 3.84 6.35
CA ALA A 687 24.36 4.71 6.65
C ALA A 687 24.37 5.94 5.72
N GLN A 688 24.17 5.73 4.41
CA GLN A 688 24.05 6.81 3.44
C GLN A 688 22.84 7.72 3.74
N HIS A 689 21.68 7.13 4.03
CA HIS A 689 20.47 7.88 4.37
C HIS A 689 20.65 8.75 5.61
N ARG A 690 21.27 8.22 6.68
CA ARG A 690 21.62 9.00 7.87
C ARG A 690 22.55 10.15 7.52
N ASP A 691 23.60 9.90 6.75
CA ASP A 691 24.56 10.93 6.37
C ASP A 691 23.89 12.05 5.54
N GLU A 692 22.98 11.69 4.63
CA GLU A 692 22.16 12.63 3.86
C GLU A 692 21.23 13.44 4.76
N MET A 693 20.54 12.80 5.72
CA MET A 693 19.67 13.45 6.70
C MET A 693 20.44 14.46 7.57
N LEU A 694 21.61 14.07 8.08
CA LEU A 694 22.45 14.95 8.88
C LEU A 694 22.96 16.14 8.06
N ARG A 695 23.41 15.92 6.82
CA ARG A 695 23.81 17.00 5.91
C ARG A 695 22.65 17.95 5.65
N MET A 696 21.45 17.43 5.40
CA MET A 696 20.24 18.23 5.20
C MET A 696 19.92 19.08 6.44
N TYR A 697 19.96 18.47 7.63
CA TYR A 697 19.71 19.16 8.88
C TYR A 697 20.67 20.33 9.11
N HIS A 698 21.97 20.11 8.89
CA HIS A 698 22.98 21.15 9.03
C HIS A 698 22.78 22.28 8.03
N ALA A 699 22.46 21.96 6.78
CA ALA A 699 22.21 22.97 5.76
C ALA A 699 20.93 23.77 6.00
N LEU A 700 19.84 23.13 6.44
CA LEU A 700 18.61 23.83 6.81
C LEU A 700 18.84 24.79 7.98
N LYS A 701 19.64 24.38 8.97
CA LYS A 701 20.06 25.25 10.07
C LYS A 701 20.91 26.44 9.59
N GLU A 702 21.88 26.18 8.73
CA GLU A 702 22.72 27.23 8.14
C GLU A 702 21.87 28.22 7.33
N ALA A 703 20.96 27.73 6.50
CA ALA A 703 20.04 28.56 5.71
C ALA A 703 19.12 29.41 6.59
N LEU A 704 18.58 28.85 7.68
CA LEU A 704 17.76 29.60 8.63
C LEU A 704 18.55 30.66 9.40
N ASN A 705 19.81 30.37 9.76
CA ASN A 705 20.70 31.37 10.37
C ASN A 705 20.98 32.51 9.39
N ILE A 706 21.31 32.19 8.14
CA ILE A 706 21.51 33.16 7.06
C ILE A 706 20.27 34.06 6.89
N ILE A 707 19.06 33.49 6.95
CA ILE A 707 17.79 34.23 6.87
C ILE A 707 17.51 35.08 8.12
N GLY A 708 17.90 34.60 9.30
CA GLY A 708 17.75 35.32 10.57
C GLY A 708 18.47 36.67 10.56
N ASP A 709 19.69 36.69 10.01
CA ASP A 709 20.50 37.91 9.90
C ASP A 709 19.82 38.99 9.02
N ILE A 710 19.02 38.58 8.01
CA ILE A 710 18.33 39.46 7.05
C ILE A 710 17.22 40.32 7.66
N SER A 711 16.46 39.71 8.58
CA SER A 711 15.25 40.36 9.12
C SER A 711 15.58 41.57 10.01
N THR A 712 16.85 41.73 10.41
CA THR A 712 17.29 42.76 11.36
C THR A 712 17.85 44.04 10.70
N THR A 713 18.15 44.02 9.39
CA THR A 713 18.97 45.04 8.70
C THR A 713 18.29 45.87 7.61
N THR A 714 16.98 45.73 7.35
CA THR A 714 16.33 46.41 6.18
C THR A 714 15.11 47.30 6.51
N VAL A 715 14.95 48.43 5.79
CA VAL A 715 13.82 49.39 5.89
C VAL A 715 13.00 49.43 4.59
N SER A 716 11.68 49.60 4.69
CA SER A 716 10.67 49.45 3.62
C SER A 716 10.51 50.68 2.70
N THR A 717 10.06 50.45 1.46
CA THR A 717 9.50 51.46 0.53
C THR A 717 8.23 50.87 -0.10
N ALA A 718 7.15 51.66 -0.17
CA ALA A 718 5.84 51.16 -0.61
C ALA A 718 5.78 50.86 -2.12
N LEU A 719 5.03 49.81 -2.48
CA LEU A 719 4.73 49.46 -3.88
C LEU A 719 3.75 50.47 -4.52
N PRO A 720 3.86 50.74 -5.83
CA PRO A 720 2.88 51.56 -6.55
C PRO A 720 1.50 50.86 -6.63
N PRO A 721 0.41 51.65 -6.77
CA PRO A 721 -0.97 51.15 -6.80
C PRO A 721 -1.25 50.20 -7.99
N PRO A 722 -2.30 49.36 -7.90
CA PRO A 722 -2.72 48.46 -8.98
C PRO A 722 -3.09 49.22 -10.26
N VAL A 723 -2.85 48.59 -11.41
CA VAL A 723 -3.14 49.14 -12.75
C VAL A 723 -4.61 48.88 -13.12
N ASP A 724 -5.23 49.79 -13.88
CA ASP A 724 -6.64 49.68 -14.31
C ASP A 724 -6.82 48.63 -15.42
N ASP A 725 -7.66 47.62 -15.17
CA ASP A 725 -7.91 46.47 -16.03
C ASP A 725 -9.08 46.68 -17.02
N SER A 726 -9.62 47.91 -17.11
CA SER A 726 -10.81 48.26 -17.90
C SER A 726 -10.71 48.02 -19.42
N TRP A 727 -9.52 47.77 -19.97
CA TRP A 727 -9.30 47.52 -21.40
C TRP A 727 -9.58 46.08 -21.86
N LEU A 728 -9.63 45.10 -20.94
CA LEU A 728 -9.92 43.68 -21.25
C LEU A 728 -11.29 43.46 -21.91
N ASP A 729 -12.26 44.36 -21.65
CA ASP A 729 -13.59 44.30 -22.25
C ASP A 729 -13.61 44.75 -23.72
N SER A 730 -12.60 45.51 -24.17
CA SER A 730 -12.59 46.13 -25.49
C SER A 730 -11.95 45.28 -26.60
N VAL A 731 -11.06 44.34 -26.26
CA VAL A 731 -10.41 43.44 -27.23
C VAL A 731 -11.34 42.29 -27.66
N SER A 732 -12.30 41.92 -26.82
CA SER A 732 -13.28 40.86 -27.09
C SER A 732 -14.32 41.23 -28.16
N LEU A 733 -14.43 42.51 -28.55
CA LEU A 733 -15.46 43.02 -29.47
C LEU A 733 -15.00 43.23 -30.92
N ILE A 734 -13.70 43.07 -31.23
CA ILE A 734 -13.16 43.39 -32.57
C ILE A 734 -13.00 42.14 -33.47
N LEU A 735 -13.07 40.92 -32.92
CA LEU A 735 -12.81 39.67 -33.66
C LEU A 735 -14.02 39.02 -34.34
N PHE A 736 -15.22 39.59 -34.26
CA PHE A 736 -16.41 39.07 -34.97
C PHE A 736 -17.26 40.18 -35.58
N ARG A 737 -16.90 40.65 -36.78
CA ARG A 737 -17.82 41.37 -37.66
C ARG A 737 -17.65 40.92 -39.12
N SER A 738 -18.60 40.12 -39.60
CA SER A 738 -18.92 39.97 -41.03
C SER A 738 -20.10 40.90 -41.37
N PRO A 739 -20.25 41.38 -42.63
CA PRO A 739 -21.02 42.58 -42.93
C PRO A 739 -22.51 42.36 -43.26
N MET A 740 -23.30 43.34 -42.80
CA MET A 740 -24.54 43.94 -43.33
C MET A 740 -25.68 43.08 -43.92
N SER A 741 -26.87 43.26 -43.32
CA SER A 741 -28.13 43.57 -44.05
C SER A 741 -29.14 44.26 -43.12
N SER A 742 -29.65 45.42 -43.52
CA SER A 742 -30.72 46.22 -42.90
C SER A 742 -32.01 46.11 -43.73
N PRO A 743 -33.13 46.81 -43.40
CA PRO A 743 -33.92 46.84 -42.15
C PRO A 743 -35.44 46.64 -42.43
N THR A 744 -36.30 46.47 -41.40
CA THR A 744 -37.67 47.07 -41.30
C THR A 744 -38.43 46.60 -40.03
N PRO A 745 -39.47 47.36 -39.56
CA PRO A 745 -39.70 47.61 -38.14
C PRO A 745 -41.00 47.02 -37.53
N GLN A 746 -41.06 47.11 -36.20
CA GLN A 746 -42.10 46.73 -35.23
C GLN A 746 -43.57 47.01 -35.59
N ARG A 747 -44.49 46.19 -35.04
CA ARG A 747 -45.84 46.65 -34.65
C ARG A 747 -46.44 45.88 -33.43
N ARG A 748 -46.73 46.67 -32.37
CA ARG A 748 -47.84 46.66 -31.36
C ARG A 748 -48.86 45.49 -31.38
N ALA A 749 -49.53 45.04 -30.31
CA ALA A 749 -49.79 45.44 -28.90
C ALA A 749 -50.61 44.27 -28.20
N PRO A 750 -51.47 44.46 -27.17
CA PRO A 750 -51.20 44.28 -25.73
C PRO A 750 -52.17 43.24 -25.07
N PRO A 751 -52.58 43.27 -23.76
CA PRO A 751 -52.42 42.15 -22.82
C PRO A 751 -53.74 41.48 -22.35
N GLY A 752 -53.65 40.28 -21.73
CA GLY A 752 -54.80 39.56 -21.15
C GLY A 752 -54.41 38.54 -20.06
N PRO A 753 -55.36 38.06 -19.22
CA PRO A 753 -55.21 37.85 -17.77
C PRO A 753 -54.92 36.38 -17.34
N PRO A 754 -54.79 36.07 -16.02
CA PRO A 754 -53.91 35.00 -15.56
C PRO A 754 -54.55 33.66 -15.13
N ARG A 755 -53.68 32.62 -15.16
CA ARG A 755 -53.67 31.30 -14.45
C ARG A 755 -54.65 30.20 -14.94
N PRO A 756 -54.45 28.90 -14.61
CA PRO A 756 -53.25 28.14 -14.17
C PRO A 756 -53.07 26.74 -14.83
N GLY A 757 -51.86 26.17 -14.71
CA GLY A 757 -51.63 24.70 -14.65
C GLY A 757 -51.19 23.99 -15.94
N GLY A 758 -50.18 23.11 -15.81
CA GLY A 758 -49.96 21.97 -16.73
C GLY A 758 -48.58 21.83 -17.39
N ARG A 759 -47.68 21.09 -16.73
CA ARG A 759 -46.68 20.13 -17.24
C ARG A 759 -46.01 20.38 -18.61
N THR A 760 -44.68 20.42 -18.63
CA THR A 760 -43.86 19.70 -19.62
C THR A 760 -42.49 19.32 -19.05
N ALA A 761 -41.99 18.18 -19.54
CA ALA A 761 -40.81 17.45 -19.10
C ALA A 761 -39.48 18.05 -19.61
N PRO A 762 -38.37 17.63 -19.01
CA PRO A 762 -37.22 17.21 -19.81
C PRO A 762 -36.68 15.83 -19.37
N GLY A 763 -36.23 15.04 -20.33
CA GLY A 763 -35.16 14.06 -20.13
C GLY A 763 -33.92 14.48 -20.92
N PRO A 764 -32.83 13.70 -20.92
CA PRO A 764 -32.27 12.90 -19.82
C PRO A 764 -30.82 13.37 -19.49
N PRO A 765 -30.27 13.06 -18.30
CA PRO A 765 -28.83 13.07 -18.09
C PRO A 765 -28.25 11.65 -17.98
N ALA A 766 -26.98 11.56 -18.38
CA ALA A 766 -26.15 10.38 -18.30
C ALA A 766 -25.74 10.03 -16.86
N ALA A 767 -25.38 8.77 -16.68
CA ALA A 767 -25.17 8.04 -15.43
C ALA A 767 -24.02 8.57 -14.56
N GLY A 768 -24.30 8.65 -13.25
CA GLY A 768 -23.34 8.84 -12.16
C GLY A 768 -23.85 8.12 -10.90
N ALA A 769 -22.94 7.39 -10.24
CA ALA A 769 -23.15 6.48 -9.10
C ALA A 769 -23.71 7.15 -7.82
N PRO A 770 -24.31 6.37 -6.88
CA PRO A 770 -25.12 6.89 -5.79
C PRO A 770 -24.33 7.40 -4.56
N PRO A 771 -24.89 8.33 -3.77
CA PRO A 771 -24.27 8.89 -2.57
C PRO A 771 -24.57 8.11 -1.28
N VAL A 772 -23.70 8.34 -0.28
CA VAL A 772 -23.75 7.89 1.12
C VAL A 772 -24.96 8.49 1.87
N PRO A 773 -25.71 7.73 2.69
CA PRO A 773 -26.81 8.29 3.48
C PRO A 773 -26.36 8.86 4.84
N SER A 774 -26.87 10.04 5.13
CA SER A 774 -26.78 10.76 6.40
C SER A 774 -27.64 10.12 7.50
N ARG A 775 -27.10 10.21 8.71
CA ARG A 775 -27.56 9.77 10.04
C ARG A 775 -29.00 10.17 10.42
N PRO A 776 -29.82 9.28 11.01
CA PRO A 776 -30.97 9.64 11.84
C PRO A 776 -30.56 9.83 13.31
N GLY A 777 -31.16 10.82 13.96
CA GLY A 777 -30.94 11.17 15.38
C GLY A 777 -31.40 10.10 16.37
N ALA A 778 -30.73 10.09 17.54
CA ALA A 778 -30.98 9.16 18.63
C ALA A 778 -32.12 9.64 19.55
N SER A 779 -32.99 8.70 19.91
CA SER A 779 -34.01 8.84 20.97
C SER A 779 -33.37 8.85 22.37
N PRO A 780 -34.00 9.48 23.39
CA PRO A 780 -33.51 9.46 24.77
C PRO A 780 -34.07 8.24 25.53
N ASP A 781 -33.19 7.48 26.19
CA ASP A 781 -33.59 6.43 27.13
C ASP A 781 -33.21 6.83 28.59
N PRO A 782 -34.13 6.71 29.56
CA PRO A 782 -34.03 7.31 30.89
C PRO A 782 -33.56 6.30 31.94
N PHE A 783 -32.26 5.99 31.99
CA PHE A 783 -31.66 5.27 33.14
C PHE A 783 -30.24 5.78 33.46
N SER A 784 -30.08 7.11 33.60
CA SER A 784 -28.87 7.74 34.12
C SER A 784 -29.04 8.16 35.58
N GLY A 785 -28.71 7.25 36.49
CA GLY A 785 -28.36 7.58 37.88
C GLY A 785 -26.83 7.76 38.03
N PRO A 786 -26.35 8.46 39.07
CA PRO A 786 -24.91 8.66 39.29
C PRO A 786 -24.22 7.35 39.72
N PRO A 787 -22.90 7.19 39.48
CA PRO A 787 -22.18 5.95 39.75
C PRO A 787 -21.98 5.71 41.26
N PRO A 788 -21.90 4.45 41.72
CA PRO A 788 -21.70 4.13 43.13
C PRO A 788 -20.25 4.37 43.58
N GLN A 789 -20.08 4.82 44.82
CA GLN A 789 -18.77 4.96 45.49
C GLN A 789 -18.18 3.61 45.87
N VAL A 790 -16.85 3.48 45.71
CA VAL A 790 -16.05 2.31 46.09
C VAL A 790 -15.83 2.29 47.62
N PRO A 791 -15.99 1.15 48.33
CA PRO A 791 -15.66 1.06 49.75
C PRO A 791 -14.15 0.92 49.98
N SER A 792 -13.63 1.68 50.95
CA SER A 792 -12.25 1.62 51.44
C SER A 792 -11.94 0.25 52.08
N ARG A 793 -10.86 -0.42 51.63
CA ARG A 793 -10.34 -1.64 52.28
C ARG A 793 -9.51 -1.31 53.53
N PRO A 794 -9.58 -2.13 54.61
CA PRO A 794 -8.68 -2.00 55.76
C PRO A 794 -7.29 -2.57 55.48
N ASN A 795 -6.26 -1.91 56.01
CA ASN A 795 -4.86 -2.33 55.98
C ASN A 795 -4.65 -3.67 56.73
N ARG A 796 -4.04 -4.66 56.08
CA ARG A 796 -3.61 -5.92 56.72
C ARG A 796 -2.10 -6.07 56.54
N ALA A 797 -1.38 -6.13 57.66
CA ALA A 797 0.07 -6.36 57.72
C ALA A 797 0.46 -7.79 57.25
N PRO A 798 1.67 -8.01 56.72
CA PRO A 798 2.10 -9.33 56.23
C PRO A 798 2.47 -10.28 57.38
N PRO A 799 2.31 -11.61 57.22
CA PRO A 799 2.69 -12.59 58.23
C PRO A 799 4.21 -12.84 58.24
N GLY A 800 4.76 -13.01 59.44
CA GLY A 800 6.18 -13.31 59.66
C GLY A 800 6.58 -14.73 59.25
N VAL A 801 7.83 -14.86 58.80
CA VAL A 801 8.48 -16.11 58.41
C VAL A 801 8.85 -16.94 59.66
N PRO A 802 8.56 -18.25 59.72
CA PRO A 802 9.16 -19.13 60.71
C PRO A 802 10.51 -19.70 60.22
N ARG A 803 11.42 -19.88 61.19
CA ARG A 803 12.76 -20.48 61.05
C ARG A 803 12.75 -21.90 60.51
#